data_AF-A0SGK1-F1
#
_entry.id   AF-A0SGK1-F1
#
_cell.length_a   1.000
_cell.length_b   1.000
_cell.length_c   1.000
_cell.angle_alpha   90.00
_cell.angle_beta   90.00
_cell.angle_gamma   90.00
#
_symmetry.space_group_name_H-M   'P 1'
#
loop_
_entity.id
_entity.type
_entity.pdbx_description
1 polymer ?
#
loop_
_entity_poly.entity_id
_entity_poly.type
_entity_poly.pdbx_seq_one_letter_code
_entity_poly.pdbx_strand_id
1 'polypeptide(L)'
;MFSLVLWAGLLLLSFAIAVPVTNHWAGGFQARVCFKIDKEMSSWVIHLTFDHPVETIDVWTADAQSTSADKKQWTLTSKNWNAVEHVGDELCIDLMGHGTGDFAPVITATLEGASGGGSHQVATSAPATTQAHHQGVATAAPVHTTPLSVPDGNGFPATTRVSNVRDGRSDHYLTFTISGPTVMGWAVKFRCSKPVHNLNVREADPLSHNADQTEWLLVNNDNQITIKPGTFELKIELELVTGRDSAPQCSATLTNMGVDKHTCGQPPNKANSKYNYDDVLYKSILFYEAQRSGKLPANNRIPWRGDSALNDGDGGVDLTGGWYDAGDFVKFNFPMAWSTAVLTWGLLQFKDAYQAAGQLEWMYESVKWPLDYLLKCHASDNVLYVQVGDGGADHGSWGRPEDMKMARPAFKIDATKPGSEVAMETAAAFAAGYLAFKEKDPSYSAKLLQHAKSLWQFAVTHKGKYSDSVSAAAGYYNSANVTDELCWGSLWLYKATKEPKYLEEALKHYDASPDWGMSWDDVFIGNQVLLYELTKEAKYKAAVEGTFREWFPGGTVPYTPKGLAYRLQWGSLRYASNMAMAALMAAEVGIHPDEYRHWAMCQIHYALGDTGRSFVVGFGKNPPVSPHHRSSSCPNLPVRCNMNYLHLDTPNTHMLCGALVGGPDSSDGYKDSRENYVNNEVACDYNAGFQTAVAGLRSLLVRHLHPEQKGGATCPYHGRAP
;
A
#
# COMPACT_ATOMS: atom_id res chain seq x y z
N MET A 1 46.14 3.97 47.45
CA MET A 1 46.69 5.28 47.03
C MET A 1 47.02 5.16 45.54
N PHE A 2 46.05 5.46 44.69
CA PHE A 2 45.99 6.70 43.89
C PHE A 2 47.15 6.84 42.90
N SER A 3 46.88 6.53 41.62
CA SER A 3 47.45 7.27 40.50
C SER A 3 46.33 7.60 39.52
N LEU A 4 46.00 8.89 39.50
CA LEU A 4 45.16 9.55 38.50
C LEU A 4 45.73 9.31 37.10
N VAL A 5 44.88 8.90 36.18
CA VAL A 5 45.01 9.29 34.77
C VAL A 5 43.79 10.14 34.47
N LEU A 6 44.01 11.45 34.31
CA LEU A 6 43.04 12.38 33.77
C LEU A 6 42.62 11.91 32.38
N TRP A 7 41.36 11.51 32.21
CA TRP A 7 40.68 11.67 30.93
C TRP A 7 40.11 13.09 30.92
N ALA A 8 40.78 13.98 30.17
CA ALA A 8 40.19 15.23 29.75
C ALA A 8 38.99 14.89 28.85
N GLY A 9 37.78 15.02 29.39
CA GLY A 9 36.58 15.04 28.57
C GLY A 9 36.63 16.25 27.66
N LEU A 10 36.97 16.05 26.38
CA LEU A 10 36.48 16.95 25.35
C LEU A 10 34.96 16.83 25.38
N LEU A 11 34.28 17.85 25.92
CA LEU A 11 32.89 18.08 25.54
C LEU A 11 32.89 18.33 24.03
N LEU A 12 32.54 17.32 23.25
CA LEU A 12 32.07 17.52 21.88
C LEU A 12 30.85 18.42 21.99
N LEU A 13 30.97 19.65 21.50
CA LEU A 13 29.87 20.58 21.33
C LEU A 13 28.90 19.96 20.32
N SER A 14 27.87 19.26 20.80
CA SER A 14 26.73 18.83 19.99
C SER A 14 25.89 20.06 19.64
N PHE A 15 25.86 20.46 18.38
CA PHE A 15 25.04 21.58 17.92
C PHE A 15 23.60 21.12 17.74
N ALA A 16 22.67 21.79 18.44
CA ALA A 16 21.24 21.55 18.28
C ALA A 16 20.70 22.26 17.03
N ILE A 17 19.87 21.57 16.25
CA ILE A 17 19.11 22.13 15.14
C ILE A 17 17.68 22.41 15.58
N ALA A 18 17.05 23.43 14.99
CA ALA A 18 15.61 23.64 15.14
C ALA A 18 14.87 22.68 14.20
N VAL A 19 13.85 22.00 14.71
CA VAL A 19 13.03 21.06 13.93
C VAL A 19 11.69 21.73 13.63
N PRO A 20 11.33 21.94 12.34
CA PRO A 20 10.07 22.55 12.00
C PRO A 20 8.90 21.61 12.29
N VAL A 21 7.88 22.13 12.96
CA VAL A 21 6.55 21.49 13.03
C VAL A 21 5.88 21.74 11.69
N THR A 22 5.63 20.67 10.93
CA THR A 22 5.06 20.73 9.58
C THR A 22 3.54 20.82 9.60
N ASN A 23 2.89 20.32 10.65
CA ASN A 23 1.45 20.41 10.86
C ASN A 23 1.12 20.27 12.36
N HIS A 24 0.02 20.86 12.84
CA HIS A 24 -0.48 20.65 14.21
C HIS A 24 -2.01 20.72 14.27
N TRP A 25 -2.58 20.11 15.32
CA TRP A 25 -4.02 20.07 15.57
C TRP A 25 -4.29 19.91 17.07
N ALA A 26 -5.55 20.03 17.46
CA ALA A 26 -5.98 19.71 18.82
C ALA A 26 -5.67 18.23 19.15
N GLY A 27 -4.64 18.01 19.95
CA GLY A 27 -4.18 16.69 20.39
C GLY A 27 -2.81 16.26 19.87
N GLY A 28 -2.21 16.95 18.90
CA GLY A 28 -0.92 16.52 18.36
C GLY A 28 -0.31 17.38 17.26
N PHE A 29 0.86 16.96 16.78
CA PHE A 29 1.62 17.63 15.73
C PHE A 29 2.47 16.65 14.92
N GLN A 30 2.89 17.07 13.72
CA GLN A 30 3.88 16.39 12.89
C GLN A 30 5.13 17.24 12.76
N ALA A 31 6.29 16.59 12.76
CA ALA A 31 7.57 17.23 12.53
C ALA A 31 8.52 16.30 11.77
N ARG A 32 9.51 16.87 11.08
CA ARG A 32 10.56 16.12 10.40
C ARG A 32 11.92 16.67 10.80
N VAL A 33 12.76 15.82 11.38
CA VAL A 33 14.14 16.16 11.74
C VAL A 33 15.09 15.57 10.71
N CYS A 34 16.02 16.36 10.17
CA CYS A 34 17.00 15.89 9.19
C CYS A 34 18.42 16.30 9.61
N PHE A 35 19.37 15.37 9.50
CA PHE A 35 20.79 15.59 9.71
C PHE A 35 21.59 15.16 8.48
N LYS A 36 22.55 15.98 8.07
CA LYS A 36 23.59 15.53 7.12
C LYS A 36 24.60 14.67 7.84
N ILE A 37 24.91 13.52 7.27
CA ILE A 37 25.86 12.57 7.85
C ILE A 37 27.26 12.94 7.37
N ASP A 38 28.09 13.38 8.31
CA ASP A 38 29.48 13.83 8.08
C ASP A 38 30.52 12.80 8.55
N LYS A 39 30.05 11.70 9.13
CA LYS A 39 30.86 10.58 9.61
C LYS A 39 30.11 9.27 9.45
N GLU A 40 30.82 8.20 9.10
CA GLU A 40 30.29 6.84 9.09
C GLU A 40 29.68 6.45 10.45
N MET A 41 28.46 5.91 10.42
CA MET A 41 27.73 5.47 11.61
C MET A 41 27.32 3.99 11.47
N SER A 42 27.46 3.22 12.54
CA SER A 42 26.93 1.85 12.65
C SER A 42 25.67 1.76 13.52
N SER A 43 25.29 2.90 14.11
CA SER A 43 24.05 3.17 14.86
C SER A 43 23.95 4.67 15.06
N TRP A 44 22.75 5.21 15.21
CA TRP A 44 22.55 6.63 15.52
C TRP A 44 21.55 6.85 16.65
N VAL A 45 21.72 7.99 17.33
CA VAL A 45 20.87 8.42 18.45
C VAL A 45 20.57 9.91 18.27
N ILE A 46 19.28 10.25 18.20
CA ILE A 46 18.81 11.64 18.13
C ILE A 46 18.15 12.00 19.45
N HIS A 47 18.59 13.11 20.07
CA HIS A 47 17.95 13.67 21.25
C HIS A 47 17.07 14.84 20.85
N LEU A 48 15.78 14.75 21.17
CA LEU A 48 14.77 15.78 20.97
C LEU A 48 14.48 16.49 22.29
N THR A 49 14.39 17.80 22.24
CA THR A 49 13.94 18.65 23.35
C THR A 49 12.78 19.53 22.88
N PHE A 50 11.69 19.50 23.65
CA PHE A 50 10.47 20.26 23.44
C PHE A 50 10.34 21.34 24.52
N ASP A 51 9.80 22.50 24.16
CA ASP A 51 9.43 23.55 25.12
C ASP A 51 8.16 23.20 25.93
N HIS A 52 7.33 22.30 25.41
CA HIS A 52 6.12 21.76 26.02
C HIS A 52 6.19 20.22 26.22
N PRO A 53 5.51 19.66 27.24
CA PRO A 53 5.42 18.21 27.40
C PRO A 53 4.73 17.55 26.20
N VAL A 54 5.30 16.43 25.73
CA VAL A 54 4.71 15.58 24.68
C VAL A 54 4.46 14.20 25.26
N GLU A 55 3.20 13.79 25.38
CA GLU A 55 2.79 12.58 26.11
C GLU A 55 3.34 11.30 25.47
N THR A 56 3.20 11.19 24.15
CA THR A 56 3.76 10.12 23.33
C THR A 56 4.33 10.67 22.03
N ILE A 57 5.35 9.99 21.49
CA ILE A 57 5.87 10.22 20.15
C ILE A 57 5.79 8.93 19.37
N ASP A 58 5.13 8.97 18.22
CA ASP A 58 5.16 7.90 17.24
C ASP A 58 6.26 8.19 16.21
N VAL A 59 7.15 7.22 16.04
CA VAL A 59 8.21 7.22 15.04
C VAL A 59 8.32 5.80 14.48
N TRP A 60 8.24 5.67 13.15
CA TRP A 60 8.20 4.37 12.47
C TRP A 60 9.61 3.83 12.19
N THR A 61 10.56 4.75 11.99
CA THR A 61 11.96 4.45 11.63
C THR A 61 12.90 4.38 12.84
N ALA A 62 12.43 4.63 14.05
CA ALA A 62 13.26 4.67 15.26
C ALA A 62 12.54 4.04 16.45
N ASP A 63 13.29 3.64 17.46
CA ASP A 63 12.72 3.40 18.79
C ASP A 63 12.72 4.71 19.57
N ALA A 64 11.54 5.15 20.02
CA ALA A 64 11.37 6.40 20.75
C ALA A 64 11.16 6.14 22.24
N GLN A 65 11.93 6.82 23.08
CA GLN A 65 11.79 6.74 24.53
C GLN A 65 11.89 8.13 25.16
N SER A 66 10.95 8.47 26.02
CA SER A 66 11.06 9.69 26.82
C SER A 66 12.14 9.52 27.88
N THR A 67 13.03 10.50 27.98
CA THR A 67 14.18 10.50 28.89
C THR A 67 14.02 11.48 30.06
N SER A 68 12.94 12.25 30.09
CA SER A 68 12.62 13.16 31.20
C SER A 68 11.23 12.89 31.81
N ALA A 69 11.10 13.08 33.12
CA ALA A 69 9.84 12.89 33.84
C ALA A 69 8.75 13.90 33.44
N ASP A 70 9.15 15.08 32.96
CA ASP A 70 8.26 16.12 32.44
C ASP A 70 7.88 15.94 30.98
N LYS A 71 8.33 14.85 30.34
CA LYS A 71 8.03 14.48 28.94
C LYS A 71 8.49 15.51 27.90
N LYS A 72 9.46 16.37 28.26
CA LYS A 72 10.06 17.36 27.35
C LYS A 72 11.31 16.86 26.62
N GLN A 73 11.85 15.72 27.03
CA GLN A 73 13.03 15.12 26.39
C GLN A 73 12.72 13.70 25.93
N TRP A 74 13.13 13.42 24.70
CA TRP A 74 12.96 12.14 24.04
C TRP A 74 14.24 11.75 23.30
N THR A 75 14.53 10.47 23.30
CA THR A 75 15.63 9.89 22.54
C THR A 75 15.07 8.95 21.49
N LEU A 76 15.52 9.14 20.24
CA LEU A 76 15.24 8.26 19.12
C LEU A 76 16.50 7.43 18.84
N THR A 77 16.38 6.12 18.81
CA THR A 77 17.49 5.21 18.52
C THR A 77 17.24 4.46 17.22
N SER A 78 18.29 4.28 16.41
CA SER A 78 18.22 3.50 15.17
C SER A 78 17.72 2.08 15.41
N LYS A 79 16.86 1.58 14.52
CA LYS A 79 16.52 0.15 14.48
C LYS A 79 17.64 -0.61 13.75
N ASN A 80 17.72 -1.93 13.94
CA ASN A 80 18.78 -2.74 13.35
C ASN A 80 18.89 -2.66 11.81
N TRP A 81 17.80 -2.30 11.12
CA TRP A 81 17.74 -2.24 9.65
C TRP A 81 18.12 -0.87 9.06
N ASN A 82 18.18 0.19 9.88
CA ASN A 82 18.63 1.53 9.47
C ASN A 82 19.70 2.10 10.40
N ALA A 83 20.47 1.22 11.05
CA ALA A 83 21.53 1.64 11.95
C ALA A 83 22.76 2.20 11.21
N VAL A 84 22.96 1.80 9.94
CA VAL A 84 24.15 2.16 9.16
C VAL A 84 23.85 3.38 8.30
N GLU A 85 24.65 4.43 8.45
CA GLU A 85 24.59 5.67 7.66
C GLU A 85 25.99 6.05 7.17
N HIS A 86 26.11 6.54 5.93
CA HIS A 86 27.39 6.85 5.28
C HIS A 86 27.63 8.35 5.13
N VAL A 87 28.89 8.76 5.03
CA VAL A 87 29.25 10.16 4.80
C VAL A 87 28.63 10.66 3.50
N GLY A 88 27.84 11.73 3.58
CA GLY A 88 27.11 12.32 2.45
C GLY A 88 25.62 12.00 2.44
N ASP A 89 25.18 11.03 3.24
CA ASP A 89 23.76 10.72 3.41
C ASP A 89 23.03 11.83 4.19
N GLU A 90 21.70 11.84 4.09
CA GLU A 90 20.82 12.69 4.89
C GLU A 90 19.86 11.82 5.69
N LEU A 91 20.06 11.77 7.01
CA LEU A 91 19.21 11.03 7.94
C LEU A 91 18.01 11.90 8.30
N CYS A 92 16.84 11.58 7.73
CA CYS A 92 15.57 12.23 8.06
C CYS A 92 14.62 11.30 8.83
N ILE A 93 14.03 11.82 9.90
CA ILE A 93 13.05 11.12 10.73
C ILE A 93 11.77 11.95 10.80
N ASP A 94 10.68 11.37 10.29
CA ASP A 94 9.32 11.87 10.48
C ASP A 94 8.79 11.38 11.82
N LEU A 95 8.23 12.30 12.62
CA LEU A 95 7.67 12.01 13.94
C LEU A 95 6.32 12.67 14.11
N MET A 96 5.44 12.01 14.86
CA MET A 96 4.15 12.51 15.28
C MET A 96 4.09 12.54 16.79
N GLY A 97 3.94 13.73 17.38
CA GLY A 97 3.83 13.91 18.82
C GLY A 97 2.38 14.13 19.25
N HIS A 98 2.01 13.56 20.40
CA HIS A 98 0.66 13.67 20.97
C HIS A 98 0.69 14.38 22.32
N GLY A 99 -0.36 15.12 22.63
CA GLY A 99 -0.51 15.81 23.90
C GLY A 99 -1.92 16.36 24.10
N THR A 100 -2.11 17.19 25.12
CA THR A 100 -3.43 17.76 25.43
C THR A 100 -3.61 19.17 24.84
N GLY A 101 -4.71 19.38 24.13
CA GLY A 101 -5.06 20.68 23.55
C GLY A 101 -4.43 20.92 22.17
N ASP A 102 -4.66 22.09 21.60
CA ASP A 102 -4.01 22.52 20.35
C ASP A 102 -2.67 23.18 20.68
N PHE A 103 -1.57 22.56 20.24
CA PHE A 103 -0.22 23.04 20.53
C PHE A 103 0.75 22.74 19.37
N ALA A 104 1.70 23.65 19.17
CA ALA A 104 2.80 23.50 18.20
C ALA A 104 4.12 23.74 18.96
N PRO A 105 4.83 22.69 19.39
CA PRO A 105 6.01 22.86 20.23
C PRO A 105 7.19 23.42 19.44
N VAL A 106 8.07 24.16 20.12
CA VAL A 106 9.41 24.43 19.62
C VAL A 106 10.27 23.21 19.90
N ILE A 107 10.76 22.61 18.81
CA ILE A 107 11.54 21.38 18.87
C ILE A 107 12.99 21.69 18.54
N THR A 108 13.90 21.19 19.36
CA THR A 108 15.33 21.16 19.07
C THR A 108 15.84 19.73 19.05
N ALA A 109 16.75 19.42 18.13
CA ALA A 109 17.30 18.07 17.98
C ALA A 109 18.82 18.10 17.93
N THR A 110 19.46 17.07 18.50
CA THR A 110 20.91 16.81 18.35
C THR A 110 21.12 15.36 17.93
N LEU A 111 22.09 15.13 17.05
CA LEU A 111 22.55 13.79 16.66
C LEU A 111 23.87 13.49 17.39
N GLU A 112 23.95 12.34 18.07
CA GLU A 112 25.19 11.94 18.71
C GLU A 112 26.32 11.74 17.69
N GLY A 113 27.39 12.52 17.83
CA GLY A 113 28.61 12.37 17.02
C GLY A 113 28.70 13.20 15.73
N ALA A 114 27.71 14.05 15.43
CA ALA A 114 27.71 14.91 14.23
C ALA A 114 28.29 16.32 14.46
N SER A 115 28.85 16.96 13.42
CA SER A 115 29.23 18.38 13.41
C SER A 115 28.26 19.21 12.54
N GLY A 116 27.71 20.30 13.09
CA GLY A 116 26.50 20.96 12.57
C GLY A 116 26.67 21.75 11.25
N GLY A 117 25.68 21.63 10.36
CA GLY A 117 25.42 22.53 9.23
C GLY A 117 24.00 23.12 9.31
N GLY A 118 23.87 24.45 9.31
CA GLY A 118 22.64 25.18 9.64
C GLY A 118 21.51 25.11 8.60
N SER A 119 20.27 25.22 9.10
CA SER A 119 19.02 25.23 8.34
C SER A 119 18.61 26.63 7.88
N HIS A 120 18.12 26.72 6.63
CA HIS A 120 17.31 27.85 6.15
C HIS A 120 15.97 27.90 6.88
N GLN A 121 15.62 29.07 7.44
CA GLN A 121 14.26 29.33 7.92
C GLN A 121 13.39 29.84 6.77
N VAL A 122 12.20 29.25 6.62
CA VAL A 122 11.06 29.86 5.94
C VAL A 122 9.92 29.93 6.96
N ALA A 123 9.56 31.14 7.35
CA ALA A 123 8.41 31.42 8.20
C ALA A 123 7.20 31.74 7.31
N THR A 124 6.04 31.16 7.60
CA THR A 124 4.76 31.57 7.01
C THR A 124 3.70 31.78 8.09
N SER A 125 3.02 32.91 7.95
CA SER A 125 2.00 33.49 8.83
C SER A 125 0.64 32.81 8.73
N ALA A 126 -0.03 32.68 9.88
CA ALA A 126 -1.40 32.19 10.02
C ALA A 126 -2.47 33.09 9.38
N PRO A 127 -3.61 32.52 8.95
CA PRO A 127 -4.87 33.25 8.89
C PRO A 127 -5.93 32.72 9.86
N ALA A 128 -6.61 33.73 10.42
CA ALA A 128 -7.86 33.81 11.16
C ALA A 128 -8.86 32.63 11.15
N THR A 129 -9.35 32.39 12.38
CA THR A 129 -10.53 31.62 12.79
C THR A 129 -11.82 31.92 12.02
N THR A 130 -12.55 30.87 11.66
CA THR A 130 -14.00 30.87 11.51
C THR A 130 -14.63 29.83 12.44
N GLN A 131 -15.52 30.30 13.32
CA GLN A 131 -16.35 29.45 14.18
C GLN A 131 -17.39 28.69 13.34
N ALA A 132 -17.58 27.41 13.64
CA ALA A 132 -18.78 26.67 13.26
C ALA A 132 -19.45 26.10 14.52
N HIS A 133 -20.68 26.57 14.76
CA HIS A 133 -21.66 25.99 15.66
C HIS A 133 -22.22 24.68 15.05
N HIS A 134 -22.44 23.66 15.88
CA HIS A 134 -23.65 22.81 16.01
C HIS A 134 -23.26 21.42 16.54
N GLN A 135 -23.61 21.16 17.80
CA GLN A 135 -24.77 20.36 18.24
C GLN A 135 -24.63 18.86 17.97
N GLY A 136 -24.32 18.15 19.05
CA GLY A 136 -24.30 16.70 19.07
C GLY A 136 -25.68 16.11 18.82
N VAL A 137 -25.71 15.12 17.94
CA VAL A 137 -26.76 14.10 17.91
C VAL A 137 -26.06 12.76 17.82
N ALA A 138 -26.12 12.00 18.91
CA ALA A 138 -25.77 10.60 18.93
C ALA A 138 -26.90 9.83 18.24
N THR A 139 -26.60 9.17 17.13
CA THR A 139 -27.46 8.14 16.54
C THR A 139 -26.67 6.85 16.42
N ALA A 140 -27.04 5.89 17.27
CA ALA A 140 -26.55 4.52 17.22
C ALA A 140 -26.91 3.88 15.86
N ALA A 141 -25.94 3.17 15.28
CA ALA A 141 -26.14 2.42 14.05
C ALA A 141 -27.09 1.22 14.27
N PRO A 142 -27.87 0.81 13.25
CA PRO A 142 -28.69 -0.41 13.33
C PRO A 142 -27.79 -1.65 13.26
N VAL A 143 -28.01 -2.58 14.19
CA VAL A 143 -27.32 -3.88 14.27
C VAL A 143 -27.93 -4.86 13.28
N HIS A 144 -27.10 -5.47 12.42
CA HIS A 144 -27.50 -6.58 11.56
C HIS A 144 -27.90 -7.81 12.40
N THR A 145 -29.03 -8.44 12.04
CA THR A 145 -29.75 -9.45 12.82
C THR A 145 -29.47 -10.91 12.40
N THR A 146 -28.37 -11.20 11.69
CA THR A 146 -28.01 -12.59 11.37
C THR A 146 -27.02 -13.11 12.42
N PRO A 147 -27.29 -14.22 13.14
CA PRO A 147 -26.32 -14.81 14.06
C PRO A 147 -25.07 -15.22 13.28
N LEU A 148 -23.94 -14.54 13.55
CA LEU A 148 -22.64 -14.96 13.05
C LEU A 148 -22.36 -16.35 13.65
N SER A 149 -22.34 -17.39 12.82
CA SER A 149 -22.10 -18.76 13.25
C SER A 149 -20.84 -19.32 12.62
N VAL A 150 -19.99 -19.95 13.44
CA VAL A 150 -18.80 -20.66 12.98
C VAL A 150 -19.21 -22.10 12.63
N PRO A 151 -18.80 -22.66 11.48
CA PRO A 151 -19.14 -24.02 11.09
C PRO A 151 -18.72 -25.07 12.13
N ASP A 152 -19.59 -26.04 12.41
CA ASP A 152 -19.28 -27.15 13.31
C ASP A 152 -18.25 -28.12 12.69
N GLY A 153 -17.33 -28.65 13.51
CA GLY A 153 -16.57 -29.86 13.21
C GLY A 153 -15.15 -29.73 12.63
N ASN A 154 -14.66 -28.53 12.32
CA ASN A 154 -13.30 -28.30 11.79
C ASN A 154 -12.31 -27.71 12.81
N GLY A 155 -12.68 -27.67 14.10
CA GLY A 155 -11.88 -27.06 15.16
C GLY A 155 -11.29 -28.07 16.14
N PHE A 156 -10.54 -27.58 17.11
CA PHE A 156 -9.98 -28.35 18.22
C PHE A 156 -11.05 -28.56 19.29
N PRO A 157 -11.51 -29.80 19.55
CA PRO A 157 -12.44 -30.07 20.65
C PRO A 157 -11.72 -29.93 22.01
N ALA A 158 -12.44 -29.44 23.01
CA ALA A 158 -11.94 -29.38 24.38
C ALA A 158 -12.25 -30.65 25.17
N THR A 159 -11.36 -31.02 26.09
CA THR A 159 -11.73 -31.80 27.28
C THR A 159 -12.13 -30.84 28.41
N THR A 160 -13.29 -31.07 29.03
CA THR A 160 -13.84 -30.17 30.06
C THR A 160 -13.60 -30.73 31.47
N ARG A 161 -13.08 -29.91 32.38
CA ARG A 161 -13.04 -30.16 33.83
C ARG A 161 -13.83 -29.08 34.57
N VAL A 162 -14.58 -29.46 35.62
CA VAL A 162 -15.41 -28.52 36.40
C VAL A 162 -14.92 -28.44 37.85
N SER A 163 -14.91 -27.25 38.44
CA SER A 163 -14.67 -27.04 39.87
C SER A 163 -15.53 -25.89 40.44
N ASN A 164 -15.41 -25.63 41.74
CA ASN A 164 -16.02 -24.48 42.42
C ASN A 164 -17.55 -24.35 42.24
N VAL A 165 -18.26 -25.49 42.18
CA VAL A 165 -19.72 -25.52 42.01
C VAL A 165 -20.39 -25.02 43.29
N ARG A 166 -21.08 -23.88 43.22
CA ARG A 166 -21.84 -23.30 44.34
C ARG A 166 -22.93 -22.35 43.83
N ASP A 167 -24.13 -22.46 44.37
CA ASP A 167 -25.23 -21.51 44.13
C ASP A 167 -25.51 -21.18 42.65
N GLY A 168 -25.46 -22.19 41.77
CA GLY A 168 -25.64 -22.00 40.33
C GLY A 168 -24.44 -21.41 39.58
N ARG A 169 -23.28 -21.26 40.23
CA ARG A 169 -21.99 -20.87 39.63
C ARG A 169 -21.03 -22.05 39.57
N SER A 170 -20.19 -22.10 38.55
CA SER A 170 -19.13 -23.10 38.41
C SER A 170 -17.98 -22.61 37.54
N ASP A 171 -16.77 -23.12 37.79
CA ASP A 171 -15.59 -22.90 36.97
C ASP A 171 -15.43 -24.08 36.00
N HIS A 172 -15.35 -23.78 34.70
CA HIS A 172 -15.14 -24.74 33.63
C HIS A 172 -13.78 -24.51 32.99
N TYR A 173 -12.92 -25.53 33.05
CA TYR A 173 -11.59 -25.53 32.42
C TYR A 173 -11.70 -26.32 31.12
N LEU A 174 -11.52 -25.65 30.00
CA LEU A 174 -11.58 -26.22 28.66
C LEU A 174 -10.16 -26.38 28.14
N THR A 175 -9.69 -27.62 28.03
CA THR A 175 -8.34 -27.92 27.55
C THR A 175 -8.39 -28.32 26.08
N PHE A 176 -7.77 -27.51 25.23
CA PHE A 176 -7.59 -27.75 23.80
C PHE A 176 -6.19 -28.29 23.52
N THR A 177 -6.09 -29.32 22.68
CA THR A 177 -4.80 -29.77 22.13
C THR A 177 -4.65 -29.21 20.72
N ILE A 178 -3.82 -28.18 20.58
CA ILE A 178 -3.56 -27.48 19.33
C ILE A 178 -2.46 -28.20 18.57
N SER A 179 -2.81 -28.72 17.40
CA SER A 179 -1.89 -29.34 16.44
C SER A 179 -1.77 -28.49 15.17
N GLY A 180 -0.60 -28.48 14.53
CA GLY A 180 -0.36 -27.75 13.28
C GLY A 180 0.33 -26.40 13.51
N PRO A 181 0.11 -25.39 12.65
CA PRO A 181 0.69 -24.05 12.83
C PRO A 181 0.02 -23.29 14.00
N THR A 182 0.64 -22.18 14.42
CA THR A 182 0.05 -21.24 15.37
C THR A 182 -1.36 -20.83 14.93
N VAL A 183 -2.30 -20.90 15.86
CA VAL A 183 -3.66 -20.37 15.67
C VAL A 183 -3.61 -18.87 15.84
N MET A 184 -4.21 -18.12 14.91
CA MET A 184 -4.26 -16.66 14.92
C MET A 184 -5.70 -16.22 14.81
N GLY A 185 -6.21 -15.43 15.77
CA GLY A 185 -7.62 -15.08 15.85
C GLY A 185 -8.48 -16.33 15.98
N TRP A 186 -9.14 -16.52 17.12
CA TRP A 186 -9.87 -17.77 17.35
C TRP A 186 -11.25 -17.52 17.92
N ALA A 187 -12.14 -18.45 17.58
CA ALA A 187 -13.50 -18.47 18.06
C ALA A 187 -13.78 -19.81 18.75
N VAL A 188 -14.45 -19.78 19.89
CA VAL A 188 -14.89 -20.96 20.62
C VAL A 188 -16.40 -21.04 20.58
N LYS A 189 -16.92 -22.12 20.02
CA LYS A 189 -18.33 -22.49 20.15
C LYS A 189 -18.49 -23.29 21.44
N PHE A 190 -19.17 -22.71 22.43
CA PHE A 190 -19.34 -23.25 23.77
C PHE A 190 -20.79 -23.66 24.00
N ARG A 191 -21.04 -24.94 24.27
CA ARG A 191 -22.38 -25.52 24.42
C ARG A 191 -22.55 -26.12 25.79
N CYS A 192 -23.66 -25.85 26.46
CA CYS A 192 -24.00 -26.38 27.77
C CYS A 192 -25.37 -27.05 27.77
N SER A 193 -25.52 -28.08 28.59
CA SER A 193 -26.78 -28.83 28.74
C SER A 193 -27.90 -28.06 29.47
N LYS A 194 -27.60 -26.86 29.99
CA LYS A 194 -28.54 -25.97 30.68
C LYS A 194 -28.29 -24.52 30.24
N PRO A 195 -29.31 -23.65 30.26
CA PRO A 195 -29.16 -22.22 29.97
C PRO A 195 -28.15 -21.54 30.91
N VAL A 196 -27.20 -20.82 30.32
CA VAL A 196 -26.17 -20.06 31.03
C VAL A 196 -26.51 -18.57 30.92
N HIS A 197 -26.69 -17.90 32.06
CA HIS A 197 -27.05 -16.48 32.10
C HIS A 197 -25.87 -15.57 31.77
N ASN A 198 -24.70 -15.88 32.33
CA ASN A 198 -23.51 -15.06 32.21
C ASN A 198 -22.24 -15.92 32.10
N LEU A 199 -21.27 -15.42 31.33
CA LEU A 199 -19.96 -16.01 31.13
C LEU A 199 -18.90 -14.96 31.39
N ASN A 200 -17.95 -15.26 32.28
CA ASN A 200 -16.73 -14.47 32.45
C ASN A 200 -15.53 -15.30 32.01
N VAL A 201 -14.78 -14.78 31.04
CA VAL A 201 -13.63 -15.45 30.42
C VAL A 201 -12.52 -14.42 30.28
N ARG A 202 -11.33 -14.73 30.82
CA ARG A 202 -10.23 -13.75 30.86
C ARG A 202 -9.58 -13.55 29.50
N GLU A 203 -9.50 -14.60 28.70
CA GLU A 203 -8.81 -14.63 27.40
C GLU A 203 -9.75 -14.47 26.20
N ALA A 204 -11.08 -14.37 26.43
CA ALA A 204 -12.09 -14.29 25.38
C ALA A 204 -13.25 -13.37 25.76
N ASP A 205 -13.88 -12.78 24.75
CA ASP A 205 -15.13 -12.04 24.87
C ASP A 205 -16.32 -12.90 24.44
N PRO A 206 -17.40 -13.00 25.24
CA PRO A 206 -18.66 -13.56 24.79
C PRO A 206 -19.28 -12.64 23.72
N LEU A 207 -19.37 -13.12 22.48
CA LEU A 207 -19.84 -12.33 21.35
C LEU A 207 -21.37 -12.43 21.17
N SER A 208 -21.91 -13.64 21.25
CA SER A 208 -23.34 -13.90 21.05
C SER A 208 -23.74 -15.23 21.67
N HIS A 209 -25.05 -15.47 21.79
CA HIS A 209 -25.62 -16.74 22.23
C HIS A 209 -26.94 -17.03 21.49
N ASN A 210 -27.36 -18.29 21.49
CA ASN A 210 -28.66 -18.70 20.95
C ASN A 210 -29.81 -18.32 21.92
N ALA A 211 -31.06 -18.39 21.45
CA ALA A 211 -32.22 -17.88 22.19
C ALA A 211 -32.45 -18.55 23.56
N ASP A 212 -32.08 -19.82 23.72
CA ASP A 212 -32.21 -20.56 24.98
C ASP A 212 -30.96 -20.47 25.88
N GLN A 213 -29.94 -19.70 25.47
CA GLN A 213 -28.69 -19.49 26.19
C GLN A 213 -27.89 -20.78 26.47
N THR A 214 -28.09 -21.83 25.68
CA THR A 214 -27.35 -23.10 25.79
C THR A 214 -26.12 -23.15 24.89
N GLU A 215 -26.01 -22.26 23.91
CA GLU A 215 -24.89 -22.15 22.99
C GLU A 215 -24.38 -20.70 22.96
N TRP A 216 -23.09 -20.53 23.18
CA TRP A 216 -22.38 -19.26 23.18
C TRP A 216 -21.25 -19.28 22.16
N LEU A 217 -21.04 -18.15 21.50
CA LEU A 217 -19.87 -17.91 20.67
C LEU A 217 -18.94 -16.97 21.42
N LEU A 218 -17.73 -17.44 21.68
CA LEU A 218 -16.65 -16.65 22.28
C LEU A 218 -15.62 -16.34 21.20
N VAL A 219 -14.99 -15.17 21.26
CA VAL A 219 -13.86 -14.81 20.41
C VAL A 219 -12.69 -14.36 21.26
N ASN A 220 -11.46 -14.54 20.80
CA ASN A 220 -10.29 -14.03 21.52
C ASN A 220 -10.42 -12.53 21.81
N ASN A 221 -9.94 -12.10 22.97
CA ASN A 221 -9.68 -10.68 23.23
C ASN A 221 -8.22 -10.33 22.91
N ASP A 222 -7.85 -9.08 23.18
CA ASP A 222 -6.53 -8.55 22.81
C ASP A 222 -5.37 -9.17 23.60
N ASN A 223 -5.64 -9.82 24.73
CA ASN A 223 -4.61 -10.46 25.55
C ASN A 223 -4.14 -11.81 24.99
N GLN A 224 -4.94 -12.46 24.13
CA GLN A 224 -4.68 -13.83 23.68
C GLN A 224 -5.05 -14.02 22.20
N ILE A 225 -4.52 -13.18 21.31
CA ILE A 225 -4.85 -13.25 19.88
C ILE A 225 -4.23 -14.44 19.13
N THR A 226 -3.21 -15.10 19.71
CA THR A 226 -2.58 -16.31 19.13
C THR A 226 -2.54 -17.46 20.11
N ILE A 227 -2.51 -18.69 19.61
CA ILE A 227 -2.28 -19.90 20.41
C ILE A 227 -1.24 -20.76 19.71
N LYS A 228 -0.10 -20.99 20.38
CA LYS A 228 0.98 -21.84 19.85
C LYS A 228 0.58 -23.32 19.89
N PRO A 229 1.22 -24.18 19.07
CA PRO A 229 1.00 -25.62 19.15
C PRO A 229 1.30 -26.16 20.55
N GLY A 230 0.45 -27.07 21.04
CA GLY A 230 0.51 -27.60 22.40
C GLY A 230 -0.83 -27.52 23.12
N THR A 231 -0.79 -27.46 24.45
CA THR A 231 -1.99 -27.40 25.28
C THR A 231 -2.37 -25.96 25.58
N PHE A 232 -3.65 -25.62 25.35
CA PHE A 232 -4.24 -24.35 25.73
C PHE A 232 -5.43 -24.61 26.64
N GLU A 233 -5.44 -24.04 27.85
CA GLU A 233 -6.54 -24.17 28.81
C GLU A 233 -7.26 -22.83 28.94
N LEU A 234 -8.57 -22.81 28.68
CA LEU A 234 -9.45 -21.66 28.84
C LEU A 234 -10.31 -21.84 30.10
N LYS A 235 -10.24 -20.90 31.03
CA LYS A 235 -11.12 -20.89 32.22
C LYS A 235 -12.36 -20.06 31.93
N ILE A 236 -13.54 -20.67 32.09
CA ILE A 236 -14.83 -20.02 32.01
C ILE A 236 -15.50 -20.07 33.38
N GLU A 237 -15.81 -18.91 33.93
CA GLU A 237 -16.66 -18.78 35.11
C GLU A 237 -18.09 -18.57 34.63
N LEU A 238 -18.99 -19.52 34.93
CA LEU A 238 -20.37 -19.47 34.46
C LEU A 238 -21.37 -19.32 35.59
N GLU A 239 -22.52 -18.70 35.27
CA GLU A 239 -23.67 -18.55 36.13
C GLU A 239 -24.94 -19.03 35.40
N LEU A 240 -25.67 -19.98 36.00
CA LEU A 240 -26.87 -20.57 35.41
C LEU A 240 -28.09 -19.65 35.53
N VAL A 241 -29.00 -19.73 34.55
CA VAL A 241 -30.30 -19.03 34.61
C VAL A 241 -31.19 -19.62 35.72
N THR A 242 -31.20 -20.95 35.86
CA THR A 242 -31.96 -21.69 36.88
C THR A 242 -31.27 -22.99 37.30
N GLY A 243 -31.54 -23.47 38.52
CA GLY A 243 -31.01 -24.73 39.06
C GLY A 243 -29.69 -24.56 39.82
N ARG A 244 -29.75 -24.59 41.16
CA ARG A 244 -28.62 -24.23 42.04
C ARG A 244 -27.69 -25.39 42.41
N ASP A 245 -28.07 -26.64 42.11
CA ASP A 245 -27.46 -27.81 42.77
C ASP A 245 -26.53 -28.66 41.88
N SER A 246 -26.36 -28.34 40.59
CA SER A 246 -25.41 -29.09 39.73
C SER A 246 -24.90 -28.26 38.54
N ALA A 247 -23.59 -28.31 38.29
CA ALA A 247 -22.96 -27.72 37.11
C ALA A 247 -23.51 -28.34 35.80
N PRO A 248 -23.66 -27.55 34.73
CA PRO A 248 -24.07 -28.07 33.42
C PRO A 248 -22.98 -28.93 32.79
N GLN A 249 -23.35 -29.87 31.93
CA GLN A 249 -22.38 -30.54 31.05
C GLN A 249 -22.09 -29.61 29.88
N CYS A 250 -20.83 -29.20 29.70
CA CYS A 250 -20.46 -28.30 28.62
C CYS A 250 -19.36 -28.88 27.72
N SER A 251 -19.46 -28.56 26.44
CA SER A 251 -18.49 -28.91 25.39
C SER A 251 -18.05 -27.65 24.67
N ALA A 252 -16.83 -27.66 24.13
CA ALA A 252 -16.30 -26.54 23.39
C ALA A 252 -15.52 -27.00 22.16
N THR A 253 -15.57 -26.21 21.09
CA THR A 253 -14.73 -26.39 19.90
C THR A 253 -14.10 -25.06 19.53
N LEU A 254 -12.76 -25.03 19.49
CA LEU A 254 -11.97 -23.87 19.11
C LEU A 254 -11.65 -23.92 17.62
N THR A 255 -11.97 -22.87 16.88
CA THR A 255 -11.68 -22.75 15.45
C THR A 255 -10.63 -21.69 15.21
N ASN A 256 -9.64 -22.01 14.37
CA ASN A 256 -8.65 -21.05 13.89
C ASN A 256 -9.27 -20.17 12.81
N MET A 257 -9.42 -18.88 13.09
CA MET A 257 -10.02 -17.91 12.18
C MET A 257 -8.98 -17.24 11.29
N GLY A 258 -7.69 -17.38 11.59
CA GLY A 258 -6.55 -16.87 10.81
C GLY A 258 -6.11 -17.79 9.67
N VAL A 259 -6.98 -18.71 9.25
CA VAL A 259 -6.76 -19.55 8.06
C VAL A 259 -7.91 -19.34 7.10
N ASP A 260 -7.61 -18.83 5.91
CA ASP A 260 -8.52 -18.84 4.78
C ASP A 260 -8.31 -20.11 3.94
N LYS A 261 -9.41 -20.69 3.45
CA LYS A 261 -9.39 -21.81 2.49
C LYS A 261 -9.36 -21.33 1.05
N HIS A 262 -9.58 -20.04 0.81
CA HIS A 262 -9.50 -19.45 -0.51
C HIS A 262 -8.06 -19.55 -1.04
N THR A 263 -7.95 -20.02 -2.28
CA THR A 263 -6.68 -20.03 -3.01
C THR A 263 -6.86 -19.20 -4.27
N CYS A 264 -5.78 -18.60 -4.74
CA CYS A 264 -5.78 -17.74 -5.91
C CYS A 264 -6.19 -18.41 -7.22
N GLY A 265 -6.41 -19.72 -7.25
CA GLY A 265 -6.45 -20.49 -8.48
C GLY A 265 -5.08 -20.57 -9.18
N GLN A 266 -4.98 -21.46 -10.17
CA GLN A 266 -3.81 -21.61 -11.03
C GLN A 266 -4.27 -21.95 -12.45
N PRO A 267 -4.45 -20.95 -13.33
CA PRO A 267 -4.67 -21.18 -14.74
C PRO A 267 -3.58 -22.10 -15.34
N PRO A 268 -3.91 -22.98 -16.28
CA PRO A 268 -2.92 -23.85 -16.91
C PRO A 268 -1.90 -23.05 -17.74
N ASN A 269 -0.64 -23.47 -17.75
CA ASN A 269 0.42 -22.86 -18.57
C ASN A 269 0.28 -23.28 -20.04
N LYS A 270 -0.69 -22.71 -20.76
CA LYS A 270 -1.00 -23.11 -22.14
C LYS A 270 0.12 -22.78 -23.12
N ALA A 271 0.94 -21.78 -22.83
CA ALA A 271 2.02 -21.35 -23.69
C ALA A 271 3.33 -22.14 -23.50
N ASN A 272 3.40 -23.04 -22.50
CA ASN A 272 4.59 -23.80 -22.12
C ASN A 272 5.85 -22.92 -21.93
N SER A 273 5.68 -21.68 -21.50
CA SER A 273 6.79 -20.77 -21.15
C SER A 273 7.37 -21.12 -19.78
N LYS A 274 8.60 -20.66 -19.49
CA LYS A 274 9.27 -20.90 -18.20
C LYS A 274 8.40 -20.50 -17.02
N TYR A 275 7.80 -19.33 -17.10
CA TYR A 275 6.78 -18.84 -16.17
C TYR A 275 5.43 -18.76 -16.86
N ASN A 276 4.37 -19.10 -16.13
CA ASN A 276 3.02 -19.06 -16.62
C ASN A 276 2.44 -17.64 -16.56
N TYR A 277 2.63 -16.85 -17.62
CA TYR A 277 2.13 -15.47 -17.64
C TYR A 277 0.59 -15.38 -17.61
N ASP A 278 -0.15 -16.43 -18.04
CA ASP A 278 -1.62 -16.45 -17.92
C ASP A 278 -2.04 -16.42 -16.44
N ASP A 279 -1.33 -17.18 -15.59
CA ASP A 279 -1.52 -17.18 -14.13
C ASP A 279 -1.12 -15.84 -13.49
N VAL A 280 0.00 -15.26 -13.92
CA VAL A 280 0.44 -13.95 -13.40
C VAL A 280 -0.56 -12.85 -13.74
N LEU A 281 -1.04 -12.77 -14.98
CA LEU A 281 -2.04 -11.77 -15.38
C LEU A 281 -3.35 -11.93 -14.60
N TYR A 282 -3.83 -13.17 -14.47
CA TYR A 282 -5.03 -13.47 -13.71
C TYR A 282 -4.90 -13.02 -12.25
N LYS A 283 -3.79 -13.37 -11.59
CA LYS A 283 -3.53 -12.99 -10.20
C LYS A 283 -3.33 -11.49 -10.03
N SER A 284 -2.60 -10.83 -10.91
CA SER A 284 -2.40 -9.36 -10.82
C SER A 284 -3.74 -8.61 -10.93
N ILE A 285 -4.70 -9.10 -11.73
CA ILE A 285 -6.06 -8.53 -11.75
C ILE A 285 -6.79 -8.80 -10.42
N LEU A 286 -6.63 -9.98 -9.80
CA LEU A 286 -7.19 -10.25 -8.47
C LEU A 286 -6.63 -9.31 -7.40
N PHE A 287 -5.36 -8.89 -7.50
CA PHE A 287 -4.80 -7.87 -6.62
C PHE A 287 -5.59 -6.56 -6.72
N TYR A 288 -5.84 -6.05 -7.92
CA TYR A 288 -6.66 -4.84 -8.09
C TYR A 288 -8.11 -5.01 -7.62
N GLU A 289 -8.68 -6.21 -7.70
CA GLU A 289 -9.98 -6.50 -7.09
C GLU A 289 -9.91 -6.44 -5.56
N ALA A 290 -8.81 -6.92 -4.97
CA ALA A 290 -8.55 -6.85 -3.54
C ALA A 290 -8.25 -5.44 -3.03
N GLN A 291 -7.97 -4.48 -3.92
CA GLN A 291 -7.83 -3.06 -3.60
C GLN A 291 -9.14 -2.27 -3.73
N ARG A 292 -10.24 -2.85 -4.24
CA ARG A 292 -11.49 -2.10 -4.48
C ARG A 292 -12.07 -1.49 -3.20
N SER A 293 -12.34 -0.19 -3.19
CA SER A 293 -13.12 0.53 -2.18
C SER A 293 -14.56 0.72 -2.65
N GLY A 294 -15.50 0.99 -1.74
CA GLY A 294 -16.91 1.20 -2.06
C GLY A 294 -17.74 -0.07 -2.05
N LYS A 295 -18.87 -0.03 -2.75
CA LYS A 295 -19.78 -1.17 -2.88
C LYS A 295 -19.24 -2.17 -3.91
N LEU A 296 -18.90 -3.37 -3.47
CA LEU A 296 -18.36 -4.42 -4.32
C LEU A 296 -19.46 -5.02 -5.22
N PRO A 297 -19.13 -5.44 -6.45
CA PRO A 297 -20.10 -6.01 -7.35
C PRO A 297 -20.45 -7.45 -6.94
N ALA A 298 -21.63 -7.92 -7.33
CA ALA A 298 -22.10 -9.27 -6.96
C ALA A 298 -21.20 -10.41 -7.51
N ASN A 299 -20.40 -10.14 -8.53
CA ASN A 299 -19.42 -11.06 -9.12
C ASN A 299 -17.99 -10.87 -8.54
N ASN A 300 -17.83 -10.20 -7.40
CA ASN A 300 -16.55 -10.09 -6.70
C ASN A 300 -15.90 -11.46 -6.49
N ARG A 301 -14.62 -11.59 -6.87
CA ARG A 301 -13.87 -12.85 -6.74
C ARG A 301 -13.00 -12.93 -5.49
N ILE A 302 -12.97 -11.86 -4.68
CA ILE A 302 -12.20 -11.77 -3.44
C ILE A 302 -13.15 -11.96 -2.25
N PRO A 303 -13.36 -13.21 -1.78
CA PRO A 303 -14.47 -13.55 -0.88
C PRO A 303 -14.31 -12.97 0.54
N TRP A 304 -13.10 -12.54 0.89
CA TRP A 304 -12.76 -11.95 2.18
C TRP A 304 -12.84 -10.42 2.19
N ARG A 305 -13.13 -9.78 1.05
CA ARG A 305 -13.42 -8.35 0.94
C ARG A 305 -14.93 -8.11 0.89
N GLY A 306 -15.40 -7.07 1.56
CA GLY A 306 -16.79 -6.60 1.58
C GLY A 306 -16.94 -5.13 1.22
N ASP A 307 -18.20 -4.67 1.25
CA ASP A 307 -18.56 -3.28 1.03
C ASP A 307 -17.93 -2.39 2.11
N SER A 308 -17.19 -1.37 1.69
CA SER A 308 -16.41 -0.51 2.61
C SER A 308 -16.38 0.95 2.14
N ALA A 309 -16.08 1.87 3.06
CA ALA A 309 -16.02 3.31 2.78
C ALA A 309 -17.26 3.88 2.04
N LEU A 310 -18.45 3.36 2.37
CA LEU A 310 -19.71 3.71 1.70
C LEU A 310 -20.19 5.15 1.95
N ASN A 311 -19.53 5.85 2.87
CA ASN A 311 -19.83 7.24 3.22
C ASN A 311 -18.78 8.21 2.64
N ASP A 312 -17.86 7.74 1.81
CA ASP A 312 -16.88 8.62 1.14
C ASP A 312 -17.61 9.64 0.26
N GLY A 313 -17.47 10.91 0.60
CA GLY A 313 -18.13 12.02 -0.08
C GLY A 313 -17.84 13.36 0.57
N ASP A 314 -18.23 14.44 -0.09
CA ASP A 314 -18.11 15.81 0.41
C ASP A 314 -19.26 16.66 -0.10
N GLY A 315 -20.04 17.27 0.80
CA GLY A 315 -21.08 18.23 0.44
C GLY A 315 -22.12 17.74 -0.58
N GLY A 316 -22.40 16.44 -0.63
CA GLY A 316 -23.33 15.82 -1.60
C GLY A 316 -22.66 15.23 -2.85
N VAL A 317 -21.34 15.34 -2.99
CA VAL A 317 -20.57 14.60 -3.99
C VAL A 317 -20.36 13.18 -3.50
N ASP A 318 -20.86 12.19 -4.25
CA ASP A 318 -20.56 10.78 -4.03
C ASP A 318 -19.12 10.49 -4.46
N LEU A 319 -18.27 10.08 -3.52
CA LEU A 319 -16.89 9.71 -3.79
C LEU A 319 -16.64 8.24 -3.47
N THR A 320 -17.67 7.39 -3.37
CA THR A 320 -17.52 5.94 -3.19
C THR A 320 -16.93 5.28 -4.45
N GLY A 321 -16.17 4.20 -4.26
CA GLY A 321 -15.46 3.49 -5.34
C GLY A 321 -13.96 3.74 -5.32
N GLY A 322 -13.30 3.39 -6.43
CA GLY A 322 -11.86 3.55 -6.61
C GLY A 322 -11.07 2.44 -5.91
N TRP A 323 -9.75 2.56 -5.93
CA TRP A 323 -8.86 1.65 -5.22
C TRP A 323 -8.33 2.27 -3.94
N TYR A 324 -8.19 1.46 -2.90
CA TYR A 324 -7.25 1.74 -1.85
C TYR A 324 -5.83 1.65 -2.42
N ASP A 325 -4.97 2.56 -2.00
CA ASP A 325 -3.68 2.79 -2.65
C ASP A 325 -2.72 1.60 -2.49
N ALA A 326 -2.49 1.19 -1.24
CA ALA A 326 -1.46 0.21 -0.88
C ALA A 326 -1.95 -0.79 0.17
N GLY A 327 -1.20 -0.94 1.26
CA GLY A 327 -1.61 -1.67 2.46
C GLY A 327 -2.70 -0.99 3.29
N ASP A 328 -3.04 0.25 2.94
CA ASP A 328 -3.88 1.21 3.66
C ASP A 328 -5.27 1.36 3.04
N PHE A 329 -6.07 2.30 3.53
CA PHE A 329 -7.41 2.59 3.00
C PHE A 329 -7.59 4.04 2.54
N VAL A 330 -6.49 4.78 2.37
CA VAL A 330 -6.53 6.07 1.68
C VAL A 330 -6.70 5.84 0.18
N LYS A 331 -7.44 6.74 -0.47
CA LYS A 331 -7.52 6.81 -1.93
C LYS A 331 -6.68 7.99 -2.39
N PHE A 332 -5.43 7.74 -2.77
CA PHE A 332 -4.55 8.74 -3.38
C PHE A 332 -4.74 8.73 -4.89
N ASN A 333 -5.28 9.82 -5.46
CA ASN A 333 -5.69 9.78 -6.86
C ASN A 333 -4.54 9.95 -7.84
N PHE A 334 -3.40 10.51 -7.43
CA PHE A 334 -2.24 10.65 -8.32
C PHE A 334 -1.67 9.28 -8.74
N PRO A 335 -1.23 8.40 -7.80
CA PRO A 335 -0.81 7.03 -8.14
C PRO A 335 -1.96 6.17 -8.71
N MET A 336 -3.21 6.39 -8.29
CA MET A 336 -4.37 5.67 -8.84
C MET A 336 -4.61 6.01 -10.32
N ALA A 337 -4.55 7.30 -10.68
CA ALA A 337 -4.70 7.76 -12.05
C ALA A 337 -3.56 7.24 -12.92
N TRP A 338 -2.32 7.32 -12.42
CA TRP A 338 -1.16 6.78 -13.12
C TRP A 338 -1.28 5.27 -13.36
N SER A 339 -1.64 4.51 -12.32
CA SER A 339 -1.86 3.07 -12.43
C SER A 339 -2.94 2.75 -13.48
N THR A 340 -4.01 3.55 -13.49
CA THR A 340 -5.11 3.41 -14.46
C THR A 340 -4.64 3.69 -15.89
N ALA A 341 -3.87 4.76 -16.11
CA ALA A 341 -3.32 5.11 -17.42
C ALA A 341 -2.38 4.03 -17.95
N VAL A 342 -1.45 3.57 -17.11
CA VAL A 342 -0.46 2.52 -17.46
C VAL A 342 -1.13 1.18 -17.77
N LEU A 343 -2.06 0.73 -16.93
CA LEU A 343 -2.82 -0.50 -17.15
C LEU A 343 -3.65 -0.42 -18.43
N THR A 344 -4.25 0.74 -18.70
CA THR A 344 -5.05 0.96 -19.92
C THR A 344 -4.16 1.03 -21.16
N TRP A 345 -2.96 1.58 -21.06
CA TRP A 345 -1.95 1.50 -22.13
C TRP A 345 -1.58 0.05 -22.42
N GLY A 346 -1.37 -0.76 -21.38
CA GLY A 346 -1.14 -2.19 -21.53
C GLY A 346 -2.30 -2.93 -22.19
N LEU A 347 -3.53 -2.63 -21.81
CA LEU A 347 -4.73 -3.18 -22.45
C LEU A 347 -4.82 -2.80 -23.94
N LEU A 348 -4.49 -1.55 -24.29
CA LEU A 348 -4.48 -1.08 -25.67
C LEU A 348 -3.41 -1.78 -26.51
N GLN A 349 -2.17 -1.85 -25.99
CA GLN A 349 -1.03 -2.37 -26.73
C GLN A 349 -1.00 -3.91 -26.81
N PHE A 350 -1.40 -4.58 -25.72
CA PHE A 350 -1.26 -6.03 -25.55
C PHE A 350 -2.62 -6.72 -25.32
N LYS A 351 -3.67 -6.24 -26.00
CA LYS A 351 -5.04 -6.81 -25.92
C LYS A 351 -5.07 -8.31 -26.21
N ASP A 352 -4.24 -8.75 -27.15
CA ASP A 352 -4.08 -10.16 -27.55
C ASP A 352 -3.60 -11.06 -26.40
N ALA A 353 -2.74 -10.55 -25.52
CA ALA A 353 -2.29 -11.27 -24.33
C ALA A 353 -3.43 -11.54 -23.37
N TYR A 354 -4.22 -10.52 -23.04
CA TYR A 354 -5.37 -10.67 -22.15
C TYR A 354 -6.44 -11.57 -22.77
N GLN A 355 -6.65 -11.52 -24.08
CA GLN A 355 -7.55 -12.42 -24.78
C GLN A 355 -7.05 -13.88 -24.70
N ALA A 356 -5.76 -14.11 -24.94
CA ALA A 356 -5.17 -15.44 -24.89
C ALA A 356 -5.15 -16.04 -23.47
N ALA A 357 -4.99 -15.20 -22.45
CA ALA A 357 -5.07 -15.58 -21.03
C ALA A 357 -6.52 -15.76 -20.52
N GLY A 358 -7.53 -15.41 -21.32
CA GLY A 358 -8.93 -15.42 -20.90
C GLY A 358 -9.27 -14.35 -19.85
N GLN A 359 -8.48 -13.27 -19.80
CA GLN A 359 -8.59 -12.18 -18.81
C GLN A 359 -9.08 -10.86 -19.40
N LEU A 360 -9.38 -10.78 -20.69
CA LEU A 360 -9.74 -9.52 -21.36
C LEU A 360 -10.91 -8.78 -20.70
N GLU A 361 -12.01 -9.48 -20.41
CA GLU A 361 -13.18 -8.87 -19.76
C GLU A 361 -12.87 -8.42 -18.33
N TRP A 362 -12.13 -9.23 -17.57
CA TRP A 362 -11.67 -8.85 -16.23
C TRP A 362 -10.71 -7.65 -16.26
N MET A 363 -9.91 -7.52 -17.32
CA MET A 363 -9.04 -6.36 -17.50
C MET A 363 -9.84 -5.09 -17.79
N TYR A 364 -10.87 -5.17 -18.62
CA TYR A 364 -11.82 -4.07 -18.82
C TYR A 364 -12.50 -3.67 -17.51
N GLU A 365 -12.99 -4.63 -16.73
CA GLU A 365 -13.58 -4.37 -15.41
C GLU A 365 -12.56 -3.78 -14.41
N SER A 366 -11.30 -4.21 -14.49
CA SER A 366 -10.21 -3.70 -13.65
C SER A 366 -9.99 -2.21 -13.91
N VAL A 367 -9.79 -1.79 -15.16
CA VAL A 367 -9.54 -0.37 -15.49
C VAL A 367 -10.80 0.49 -15.39
N LYS A 368 -11.99 -0.07 -15.61
CA LYS A 368 -13.25 0.67 -15.47
C LYS A 368 -13.50 1.12 -14.02
N TRP A 369 -13.08 0.31 -13.04
CA TRP A 369 -13.30 0.58 -11.62
C TRP A 369 -12.76 1.93 -11.14
N PRO A 370 -11.46 2.25 -11.33
CA PRO A 370 -10.93 3.59 -11.00
C PRO A 370 -11.44 4.66 -11.96
N LEU A 371 -11.68 4.37 -13.25
CA LEU A 371 -12.21 5.37 -14.20
C LEU A 371 -13.60 5.87 -13.76
N ASP A 372 -14.48 4.98 -13.31
CA ASP A 372 -15.80 5.35 -12.77
C ASP A 372 -15.67 6.23 -11.52
N TYR A 373 -14.72 5.93 -10.63
CA TYR A 373 -14.46 6.74 -9.45
C TYR A 373 -13.85 8.11 -9.80
N LEU A 374 -12.86 8.17 -10.69
CA LEU A 374 -12.26 9.43 -11.13
C LEU A 374 -13.30 10.32 -11.82
N LEU A 375 -14.26 9.75 -12.55
CA LEU A 375 -15.39 10.49 -13.13
C LEU A 375 -16.26 11.15 -12.04
N LYS A 376 -16.42 10.52 -10.87
CA LYS A 376 -17.10 11.13 -9.72
C LYS A 376 -16.25 12.23 -9.09
N CYS A 377 -14.93 12.03 -9.03
CA CYS A 377 -13.99 13.00 -8.47
C CYS A 377 -13.90 14.30 -9.28
N HIS A 378 -14.06 14.23 -10.61
CA HIS A 378 -14.14 15.42 -11.46
C HIS A 378 -15.55 16.05 -11.37
N ALA A 379 -15.81 16.75 -10.27
CA ALA A 379 -17.14 17.24 -9.89
C ALA A 379 -17.63 18.44 -10.72
N SER A 380 -16.71 19.26 -11.25
CA SER A 380 -16.99 20.33 -12.21
C SER A 380 -15.71 20.71 -12.96
N ASP A 381 -15.81 21.52 -14.03
CA ASP A 381 -14.70 21.77 -14.96
C ASP A 381 -13.36 22.15 -14.32
N ASN A 382 -13.36 22.86 -13.18
CA ASN A 382 -12.16 23.26 -12.46
C ASN A 382 -12.15 22.74 -11.01
N VAL A 383 -12.80 21.60 -10.74
CA VAL A 383 -12.80 20.96 -9.41
C VAL A 383 -12.56 19.46 -9.56
N LEU A 384 -11.42 19.01 -9.05
CA LEU A 384 -11.06 17.60 -9.00
C LEU A 384 -10.75 17.19 -7.55
N TYR A 385 -11.50 16.22 -7.03
CA TYR A 385 -11.12 15.53 -5.80
C TYR A 385 -9.91 14.64 -6.06
N VAL A 386 -8.89 14.75 -5.22
CA VAL A 386 -7.58 14.11 -5.41
C VAL A 386 -7.21 13.16 -4.28
N GLN A 387 -7.95 13.19 -3.17
CA GLN A 387 -7.73 12.29 -2.05
C GLN A 387 -9.01 12.09 -1.25
N VAL A 388 -9.24 10.86 -0.75
CA VAL A 388 -10.23 10.57 0.28
C VAL A 388 -9.61 9.73 1.39
N GLY A 389 -9.73 10.20 2.62
CA GLY A 389 -9.02 9.68 3.79
C GLY A 389 -7.84 10.57 4.16
N ASP A 390 -7.62 10.73 5.46
CA ASP A 390 -6.42 11.37 6.00
C ASP A 390 -5.38 10.28 6.30
N GLY A 391 -4.15 10.44 5.81
CA GLY A 391 -3.12 9.42 5.95
C GLY A 391 -2.76 9.12 7.41
N GLY A 392 -2.70 10.13 8.28
CA GLY A 392 -2.37 9.92 9.69
C GLY A 392 -3.45 9.12 10.42
N ALA A 393 -4.72 9.51 10.25
CA ALA A 393 -5.85 8.82 10.86
C ALA A 393 -6.05 7.40 10.31
N ASP A 394 -5.86 7.21 9.01
CA ASP A 394 -5.95 5.90 8.36
C ASP A 394 -4.81 4.99 8.83
N HIS A 395 -3.57 5.49 8.79
CA HIS A 395 -2.37 4.71 9.10
C HIS A 395 -2.20 4.43 10.58
N GLY A 396 -2.75 5.29 11.45
CA GLY A 396 -2.87 5.06 12.89
C GLY A 396 -3.83 3.93 13.26
N SER A 397 -4.47 3.29 12.27
CA SER A 397 -5.34 2.14 12.44
C SER A 397 -4.85 0.93 11.63
N TRP A 398 -5.17 -0.26 12.13
CA TRP A 398 -4.95 -1.53 11.43
C TRP A 398 -6.18 -2.39 11.60
N GLY A 399 -6.79 -2.83 10.49
CA GLY A 399 -8.08 -3.49 10.55
C GLY A 399 -8.64 -3.80 9.17
N ARG A 400 -9.90 -4.21 9.14
CA ARG A 400 -10.62 -4.39 7.88
C ARG A 400 -11.18 -3.05 7.39
N PRO A 401 -11.27 -2.81 6.08
CA PRO A 401 -11.82 -1.56 5.56
C PRO A 401 -13.32 -1.42 5.86
N GLU A 402 -14.03 -2.53 6.01
CA GLU A 402 -15.45 -2.58 6.38
C GLU A 402 -15.69 -2.13 7.83
N ASP A 403 -14.66 -2.19 8.68
CA ASP A 403 -14.69 -1.87 10.10
C ASP A 403 -14.22 -0.42 10.41
N MET A 404 -13.90 0.39 9.39
CA MET A 404 -13.42 1.77 9.55
C MET A 404 -14.45 2.66 10.26
N LYS A 405 -13.99 3.43 11.25
CA LYS A 405 -14.83 4.36 12.04
C LYS A 405 -14.30 5.79 12.08
N MET A 406 -13.06 6.01 11.66
CA MET A 406 -12.47 7.34 11.60
C MET A 406 -13.16 8.19 10.53
N ALA A 407 -13.07 9.51 10.68
CA ALA A 407 -13.46 10.43 9.62
C ALA A 407 -12.56 10.22 8.40
N ARG A 408 -13.16 10.26 7.21
CA ARG A 408 -12.46 10.11 5.92
C ARG A 408 -12.65 11.38 5.09
N PRO A 409 -11.91 12.47 5.39
CA PRO A 409 -12.07 13.74 4.69
C PRO A 409 -11.75 13.58 3.19
N ALA A 410 -12.45 14.35 2.35
CA ALA A 410 -12.15 14.44 0.94
C ALA A 410 -11.42 15.75 0.63
N PHE A 411 -10.37 15.67 -0.16
CA PHE A 411 -9.55 16.81 -0.56
C PHE A 411 -9.61 17.00 -2.06
N LYS A 412 -9.58 18.27 -2.49
CA LYS A 412 -9.72 18.66 -3.89
C LYS A 412 -8.76 19.77 -4.26
N ILE A 413 -8.44 19.82 -5.54
CA ILE A 413 -7.81 20.95 -6.20
C ILE A 413 -8.86 21.76 -6.96
N ASP A 414 -8.59 23.05 -7.12
CA ASP A 414 -9.42 23.97 -7.89
C ASP A 414 -8.59 25.09 -8.53
N ALA A 415 -9.25 26.07 -9.15
CA ALA A 415 -8.60 27.20 -9.81
C ALA A 415 -7.69 28.04 -8.89
N THR A 416 -7.94 28.04 -7.58
CA THR A 416 -7.17 28.77 -6.55
C THR A 416 -6.12 27.90 -5.86
N LYS A 417 -6.36 26.59 -5.83
CA LYS A 417 -5.47 25.55 -5.29
C LYS A 417 -5.19 24.52 -6.39
N PRO A 418 -4.32 24.85 -7.38
CA PRO A 418 -4.11 24.03 -8.56
C PRO A 418 -3.36 22.71 -8.28
N GLY A 419 -3.42 21.79 -9.23
CA GLY A 419 -2.66 20.54 -9.24
C GLY A 419 -2.57 20.00 -10.65
N SER A 420 -1.63 20.52 -11.42
CA SER A 420 -1.50 20.25 -12.85
C SER A 420 -1.24 18.78 -13.13
N GLU A 421 -0.33 18.18 -12.38
CA GLU A 421 0.14 16.81 -12.55
C GLU A 421 -0.98 15.79 -12.30
N VAL A 422 -1.63 15.80 -11.14
CA VAL A 422 -2.74 14.88 -10.84
C VAL A 422 -3.94 15.09 -11.79
N ALA A 423 -4.21 16.33 -12.21
CA ALA A 423 -5.25 16.61 -13.20
C ALA A 423 -4.88 16.06 -14.59
N MET A 424 -3.63 16.21 -15.02
CA MET A 424 -3.14 15.71 -16.30
C MET A 424 -2.97 14.19 -16.33
N GLU A 425 -2.57 13.57 -15.22
CA GLU A 425 -2.53 12.12 -15.08
C GLU A 425 -3.95 11.54 -15.11
N THR A 426 -4.92 12.20 -14.46
CA THR A 426 -6.34 11.83 -14.57
C THR A 426 -6.86 12.02 -16.00
N ALA A 427 -6.44 13.09 -16.69
CA ALA A 427 -6.77 13.31 -18.10
C ALA A 427 -6.15 12.23 -19.01
N ALA A 428 -4.92 11.79 -18.73
CA ALA A 428 -4.25 10.69 -19.42
C ALA A 428 -5.01 9.38 -19.24
N ALA A 429 -5.40 9.04 -18.00
CA ALA A 429 -6.22 7.88 -17.70
C ALA A 429 -7.55 7.89 -18.47
N PHE A 430 -8.24 9.03 -18.51
CA PHE A 430 -9.48 9.18 -19.28
C PHE A 430 -9.27 9.12 -20.80
N ALA A 431 -8.20 9.70 -21.33
CA ALA A 431 -7.88 9.63 -22.76
C ALA A 431 -7.51 8.21 -23.20
N ALA A 432 -6.74 7.48 -22.39
CA ALA A 432 -6.46 6.07 -22.59
C ALA A 432 -7.76 5.24 -22.47
N GLY A 433 -8.60 5.52 -21.48
CA GLY A 433 -9.90 4.88 -21.30
C GLY A 433 -10.85 5.11 -22.48
N TYR A 434 -10.91 6.34 -23.00
CA TYR A 434 -11.65 6.64 -24.24
C TYR A 434 -11.22 5.71 -25.37
N LEU A 435 -9.92 5.56 -25.60
CA LEU A 435 -9.41 4.68 -26.65
C LEU A 435 -9.77 3.21 -26.39
N ALA A 436 -9.64 2.73 -25.16
CA ALA A 436 -9.89 1.33 -24.80
C ALA A 436 -11.37 0.93 -24.92
N PHE A 437 -12.28 1.84 -24.55
CA PHE A 437 -13.72 1.60 -24.54
C PHE A 437 -14.43 2.08 -25.81
N LYS A 438 -13.75 2.75 -26.74
CA LYS A 438 -14.36 3.35 -27.94
C LYS A 438 -15.28 2.42 -28.72
N GLU A 439 -14.87 1.15 -28.86
CA GLU A 439 -15.65 0.12 -29.56
C GLU A 439 -16.58 -0.67 -28.62
N LYS A 440 -16.20 -0.81 -27.36
CA LYS A 440 -16.90 -1.65 -26.36
C LYS A 440 -18.10 -0.94 -25.74
N ASP A 441 -17.96 0.35 -25.44
CA ASP A 441 -19.00 1.22 -24.90
C ASP A 441 -18.77 2.67 -25.41
N PRO A 442 -19.30 3.00 -26.61
CA PRO A 442 -19.09 4.31 -27.22
C PRO A 442 -19.58 5.48 -26.35
N SER A 443 -20.68 5.30 -25.62
CA SER A 443 -21.26 6.33 -24.75
C SER A 443 -20.34 6.64 -23.57
N TYR A 444 -19.90 5.59 -22.87
CA TYR A 444 -18.95 5.72 -21.78
C TYR A 444 -17.62 6.32 -22.26
N SER A 445 -17.10 5.86 -23.39
CA SER A 445 -15.86 6.39 -23.96
C SER A 445 -15.96 7.89 -24.27
N ALA A 446 -17.08 8.36 -24.83
CA ALA A 446 -17.30 9.77 -25.14
C ALA A 446 -17.35 10.63 -23.87
N LYS A 447 -17.95 10.12 -22.80
CA LYS A 447 -17.93 10.75 -21.47
C LYS A 447 -16.49 10.89 -20.95
N LEU A 448 -15.69 9.83 -21.02
CA LEU A 448 -14.27 9.90 -20.60
C LEU A 448 -13.51 10.98 -21.38
N LEU A 449 -13.67 11.04 -22.70
CA LEU A 449 -13.00 12.04 -23.52
C LEU A 449 -13.43 13.47 -23.16
N GLN A 450 -14.70 13.69 -22.84
CA GLN A 450 -15.19 15.00 -22.38
C GLN A 450 -14.48 15.44 -21.10
N HIS A 451 -14.42 14.57 -20.08
CA HIS A 451 -13.74 14.87 -18.82
C HIS A 451 -12.23 15.05 -19.01
N ALA A 452 -11.58 14.26 -19.89
CA ALA A 452 -10.16 14.42 -20.22
C ALA A 452 -9.85 15.81 -20.79
N LYS A 453 -10.66 16.28 -21.75
CA LYS A 453 -10.51 17.60 -22.36
C LYS A 453 -10.69 18.74 -21.35
N SER A 454 -11.66 18.60 -20.45
CA SER A 454 -11.94 19.59 -19.41
C SER A 454 -10.82 19.64 -18.36
N LEU A 455 -10.34 18.50 -17.86
CA LEU A 455 -9.18 18.46 -16.94
C LEU A 455 -7.89 18.97 -17.56
N TRP A 456 -7.64 18.68 -18.83
CA TRP A 456 -6.50 19.26 -19.55
C TRP A 456 -6.59 20.79 -19.57
N GLN A 457 -7.77 21.34 -19.88
CA GLN A 457 -7.96 22.79 -19.91
C GLN A 457 -7.75 23.39 -18.51
N PHE A 458 -8.26 22.74 -17.46
CA PHE A 458 -8.04 23.15 -16.08
C PHE A 458 -6.54 23.18 -15.74
N ALA A 459 -5.82 22.08 -15.99
CA ALA A 459 -4.41 21.93 -15.63
C ALA A 459 -3.46 22.90 -16.35
N VAL A 460 -3.70 23.18 -17.64
CA VAL A 460 -2.86 24.12 -18.40
C VAL A 460 -3.16 25.58 -18.08
N THR A 461 -4.38 25.88 -17.63
CA THR A 461 -4.81 27.25 -17.25
C THR A 461 -4.37 27.60 -15.83
N HIS A 462 -4.51 26.66 -14.90
CA HIS A 462 -4.21 26.83 -13.48
C HIS A 462 -3.02 25.94 -13.10
N LYS A 463 -1.82 26.47 -13.31
CA LYS A 463 -0.57 25.72 -13.07
C LYS A 463 -0.17 25.73 -11.60
N GLY A 464 0.20 24.56 -11.09
CA GLY A 464 0.81 24.42 -9.77
C GLY A 464 0.76 22.99 -9.29
N LYS A 465 1.51 22.70 -8.23
CA LYS A 465 1.61 21.36 -7.67
C LYS A 465 0.44 21.05 -6.75
N TYR A 466 -0.15 19.87 -6.90
CA TYR A 466 -1.27 19.39 -6.13
C TYR A 466 -0.89 19.16 -4.68
N SER A 467 0.34 18.72 -4.38
CA SER A 467 0.82 18.50 -3.01
C SER A 467 1.05 19.81 -2.24
N ASP A 468 1.30 20.93 -2.95
CA ASP A 468 1.31 22.27 -2.36
C ASP A 468 -0.12 22.74 -2.01
N SER A 469 -1.10 22.33 -2.82
CA SER A 469 -2.53 22.65 -2.64
C SER A 469 -3.24 21.78 -1.61
N VAL A 470 -2.85 20.51 -1.53
CA VAL A 470 -3.38 19.46 -0.65
C VAL A 470 -2.21 18.87 0.14
N SER A 471 -1.81 19.56 1.20
CA SER A 471 -0.70 19.15 2.07
C SER A 471 -0.89 17.78 2.71
N ALA A 472 -2.14 17.31 2.83
CA ALA A 472 -2.47 15.95 3.31
C ALA A 472 -1.86 14.84 2.45
N ALA A 473 -1.49 15.12 1.19
CA ALA A 473 -0.81 14.18 0.30
C ALA A 473 0.72 14.29 0.37
N ALA A 474 1.27 15.42 0.83
CA ALA A 474 2.70 15.74 0.68
C ALA A 474 3.63 14.83 1.50
N GLY A 475 3.14 14.19 2.57
CA GLY A 475 3.89 13.19 3.32
C GLY A 475 3.92 11.79 2.68
N TYR A 476 3.15 11.57 1.61
CA TYR A 476 2.91 10.24 1.02
C TYR A 476 3.25 10.23 -0.47
N TYR A 477 2.53 11.04 -1.25
CA TYR A 477 2.65 11.16 -2.69
C TYR A 477 2.96 12.61 -3.07
N ASN A 478 4.09 13.11 -2.58
CA ASN A 478 4.53 14.44 -2.97
C ASN A 478 4.90 14.45 -4.45
N SER A 479 4.27 15.34 -5.24
CA SER A 479 4.74 15.59 -6.59
C SER A 479 6.16 16.18 -6.54
N ALA A 480 7.10 15.69 -7.34
CA ALA A 480 8.40 16.35 -7.52
C ALA A 480 8.30 17.49 -8.52
N ASN A 481 7.63 17.24 -9.65
CA ASN A 481 7.58 18.13 -10.80
C ASN A 481 6.19 18.10 -11.47
N VAL A 482 5.96 19.01 -12.43
CA VAL A 482 4.66 19.13 -13.14
C VAL A 482 4.78 19.00 -14.65
N THR A 483 6.01 19.04 -15.16
CA THR A 483 6.30 19.24 -16.58
C THR A 483 6.06 17.98 -17.38
N ASP A 484 6.45 16.84 -16.84
CA ASP A 484 6.27 15.54 -17.47
C ASP A 484 4.79 15.15 -17.53
N GLU A 485 3.96 15.38 -16.50
CA GLU A 485 2.51 15.13 -16.64
C GLU A 485 1.84 16.09 -17.63
N LEU A 486 2.25 17.36 -17.66
CA LEU A 486 1.76 18.30 -18.67
C LEU A 486 2.09 17.84 -20.09
N CYS A 487 3.25 17.22 -20.30
CA CYS A 487 3.60 16.55 -21.54
C CYS A 487 2.72 15.31 -21.77
N TRP A 488 2.64 14.43 -20.77
CA TRP A 488 1.97 13.13 -20.81
C TRP A 488 0.49 13.20 -21.11
N GLY A 489 -0.29 13.95 -20.31
CA GLY A 489 -1.72 14.11 -20.52
C GLY A 489 -2.03 14.76 -21.87
N SER A 490 -1.15 15.67 -22.33
CA SER A 490 -1.28 16.32 -23.64
C SER A 490 -1.00 15.33 -24.78
N LEU A 491 0.01 14.47 -24.66
CA LEU A 491 0.29 13.42 -25.66
C LEU A 491 -0.84 12.40 -25.74
N TRP A 492 -1.43 11.99 -24.62
CA TRP A 492 -2.58 11.10 -24.63
C TRP A 492 -3.80 11.73 -25.29
N LEU A 493 -4.09 13.01 -25.02
CA LEU A 493 -5.17 13.72 -25.71
C LEU A 493 -4.88 13.90 -27.19
N TYR A 494 -3.63 14.16 -27.59
CA TYR A 494 -3.25 14.18 -28.99
C TYR A 494 -3.44 12.81 -29.64
N LYS A 495 -3.03 11.72 -28.96
CA LYS A 495 -3.23 10.34 -29.45
C LYS A 495 -4.72 10.04 -29.65
N ALA A 496 -5.58 10.49 -28.72
CA ALA A 496 -7.02 10.31 -28.75
C ALA A 496 -7.75 11.15 -29.82
N THR A 497 -7.34 12.40 -30.04
CA THR A 497 -8.13 13.39 -30.80
C THR A 497 -7.49 13.82 -32.12
N LYS A 498 -6.17 13.73 -32.23
CA LYS A 498 -5.35 14.31 -33.31
C LYS A 498 -5.45 15.84 -33.44
N GLU A 499 -5.99 16.54 -32.43
CA GLU A 499 -6.04 18.02 -32.45
C GLU A 499 -4.64 18.62 -32.18
N PRO A 500 -4.09 19.47 -33.07
CA PRO A 500 -2.70 19.96 -32.98
C PRO A 500 -2.33 20.66 -31.67
N LYS A 501 -3.27 21.40 -31.07
CA LYS A 501 -3.06 22.14 -29.81
C LYS A 501 -2.53 21.26 -28.66
N TYR A 502 -2.89 19.97 -28.63
CA TYR A 502 -2.42 19.04 -27.61
C TYR A 502 -0.96 18.66 -27.83
N LEU A 503 -0.56 18.38 -29.08
CA LEU A 503 0.86 18.13 -29.38
C LEU A 503 1.70 19.40 -29.15
N GLU A 504 1.19 20.56 -29.56
CA GLU A 504 1.85 21.86 -29.33
C GLU A 504 2.07 22.15 -27.85
N GLU A 505 1.10 21.84 -26.98
CA GLU A 505 1.29 21.96 -25.54
C GLU A 505 2.28 20.93 -24.99
N ALA A 506 2.20 19.67 -25.43
CA ALA A 506 3.14 18.63 -25.00
C ALA A 506 4.60 19.00 -25.28
N LEU A 507 4.87 19.56 -26.46
CA LEU A 507 6.21 19.94 -26.88
C LEU A 507 6.81 21.11 -26.09
N LYS A 508 6.00 21.90 -25.38
CA LYS A 508 6.51 22.95 -24.48
C LYS A 508 7.16 22.39 -23.22
N HIS A 509 6.76 21.17 -22.82
CA HIS A 509 7.20 20.52 -21.59
C HIS A 509 8.04 19.26 -21.84
N TYR A 510 8.37 18.97 -23.11
CA TYR A 510 9.18 17.82 -23.46
C TYR A 510 10.61 17.95 -22.91
N ASP A 511 11.05 16.92 -22.20
CA ASP A 511 12.44 16.74 -21.78
C ASP A 511 13.06 15.51 -22.48
N ALA A 512 14.25 15.71 -23.05
CA ALA A 512 15.02 14.67 -23.74
C ALA A 512 16.03 13.97 -22.81
N SER A 513 16.14 14.39 -21.56
CA SER A 513 17.07 13.82 -20.58
C SER A 513 16.77 12.33 -20.34
N PRO A 514 17.81 11.51 -20.12
CA PRO A 514 17.61 10.13 -19.68
C PRO A 514 16.72 10.09 -18.43
N ASP A 515 15.68 9.25 -18.47
CA ASP A 515 14.72 9.15 -17.38
C ASP A 515 15.36 8.50 -16.15
N TRP A 516 15.13 9.11 -14.98
CA TRP A 516 15.57 8.56 -13.69
C TRP A 516 14.90 7.22 -13.40
N GLY A 517 13.65 7.02 -13.81
CA GLY A 517 12.89 5.80 -13.68
C GLY A 517 11.39 6.04 -13.61
N MET A 518 10.66 5.56 -14.61
CA MET A 518 9.21 5.74 -14.70
C MET A 518 8.48 5.29 -13.43
N SER A 519 7.62 6.15 -12.90
CA SER A 519 6.79 5.92 -11.73
C SER A 519 5.57 6.83 -11.74
N TRP A 520 4.78 6.81 -10.67
CA TRP A 520 3.62 7.69 -10.51
C TRP A 520 3.96 9.18 -10.45
N ASP A 521 5.22 9.55 -10.23
CA ASP A 521 5.73 10.93 -10.14
C ASP A 521 6.72 11.30 -11.27
N ASP A 522 6.99 10.34 -12.16
CA ASP A 522 7.92 10.54 -13.29
C ASP A 522 7.45 9.70 -14.49
N VAL A 523 7.06 10.38 -15.57
CA VAL A 523 6.61 9.77 -16.83
C VAL A 523 7.47 10.16 -18.05
N PHE A 524 8.71 10.61 -17.85
CA PHE A 524 9.57 11.09 -18.94
C PHE A 524 9.80 10.05 -20.05
N ILE A 525 10.15 8.80 -19.74
CA ILE A 525 10.33 7.75 -20.76
C ILE A 525 9.02 7.45 -21.49
N GLY A 526 7.88 7.55 -20.80
CA GLY A 526 6.55 7.42 -21.39
C GLY A 526 6.32 8.48 -22.46
N ASN A 527 6.66 9.74 -22.13
CA ASN A 527 6.60 10.87 -23.06
C ASN A 527 7.50 10.66 -24.29
N GLN A 528 8.75 10.23 -24.07
CA GLN A 528 9.73 9.99 -25.13
C GLN A 528 9.26 8.88 -26.10
N VAL A 529 8.74 7.77 -25.55
CA VAL A 529 8.18 6.67 -26.35
C VAL A 529 6.95 7.09 -27.13
N LEU A 530 5.99 7.79 -26.50
CA LEU A 530 4.78 8.28 -27.18
C LEU A 530 5.12 9.29 -28.27
N LEU A 531 6.04 10.23 -28.02
CA LEU A 531 6.47 11.20 -29.04
C LEU A 531 7.11 10.50 -30.23
N TYR A 532 7.97 9.50 -30.01
CA TYR A 532 8.52 8.71 -31.11
C TYR A 532 7.44 7.91 -31.84
N GLU A 533 6.49 7.30 -31.12
CA GLU A 533 5.34 6.60 -31.72
C GLU A 533 4.56 7.51 -32.66
N LEU A 534 4.25 8.72 -32.21
CA LEU A 534 3.35 9.66 -32.86
C LEU A 534 3.99 10.44 -34.01
N THR A 535 5.30 10.72 -33.94
CA THR A 535 6.00 11.61 -34.88
C THR A 535 7.06 10.92 -35.74
N LYS A 536 7.62 9.80 -35.24
CA LYS A 536 8.77 9.09 -35.82
C LYS A 536 10.04 9.95 -35.98
N GLU A 537 10.14 11.10 -35.30
CA GLU A 537 11.35 11.93 -35.34
C GLU A 537 12.53 11.25 -34.60
N ALA A 538 13.71 11.29 -35.22
CA ALA A 538 14.90 10.61 -34.71
C ALA A 538 15.35 11.08 -33.32
N LYS A 539 15.09 12.34 -32.95
CA LYS A 539 15.47 12.90 -31.64
C LYS A 539 14.76 12.21 -30.47
N TYR A 540 13.49 11.81 -30.64
CA TYR A 540 12.75 11.11 -29.59
C TYR A 540 13.22 9.66 -29.45
N LYS A 541 13.57 9.01 -30.57
CA LYS A 541 14.26 7.72 -30.54
C LYS A 541 15.58 7.81 -29.78
N ALA A 542 16.38 8.84 -30.05
CA ALA A 542 17.66 9.04 -29.35
C ALA A 542 17.48 9.28 -27.84
N ALA A 543 16.40 9.96 -27.41
CA ALA A 543 16.09 10.12 -25.99
C ALA A 543 15.76 8.77 -25.32
N VAL A 544 14.91 7.95 -25.95
CA VAL A 544 14.62 6.58 -25.48
C VAL A 544 15.89 5.73 -25.40
N GLU A 545 16.77 5.80 -26.40
CA GLU A 545 18.08 5.12 -26.39
C GLU A 545 19.00 5.64 -25.29
N GLY A 546 18.95 6.94 -24.96
CA GLY A 546 19.68 7.55 -23.85
C GLY A 546 19.25 6.98 -22.50
N THR A 547 17.95 6.92 -22.26
CA THR A 547 17.37 6.31 -21.05
C THR A 547 17.81 4.86 -20.88
N PHE A 548 17.67 4.00 -21.90
CA PHE A 548 18.03 2.59 -21.74
C PHE A 548 19.54 2.34 -21.70
N ARG A 549 20.35 3.26 -22.24
CA ARG A 549 21.81 3.21 -22.02
C ARG A 549 22.17 3.37 -20.54
N GLU A 550 21.43 4.19 -19.80
CA GLU A 550 21.61 4.34 -18.35
C GLU A 550 21.08 3.14 -17.55
N TRP A 551 19.96 2.57 -17.99
CA TRP A 551 19.30 1.47 -17.30
C TRP A 551 19.91 0.09 -17.58
N PHE A 552 20.55 -0.13 -18.72
CA PHE A 552 21.15 -1.42 -19.07
C PHE A 552 22.47 -1.67 -18.32
N PRO A 553 22.93 -2.93 -18.21
CA PRO A 553 24.21 -3.25 -17.60
C PRO A 553 25.35 -2.44 -18.21
N GLY A 554 26.18 -1.84 -17.34
CA GLY A 554 27.24 -0.92 -17.73
C GLY A 554 26.81 0.55 -17.79
N GLY A 555 25.52 0.85 -17.59
CA GLY A 555 24.98 2.19 -17.38
C GLY A 555 25.14 2.71 -15.95
N THR A 556 24.28 3.65 -15.56
CA THR A 556 24.32 4.33 -14.26
C THR A 556 23.47 3.63 -13.20
N VAL A 557 22.48 2.82 -13.59
CA VAL A 557 21.64 2.05 -12.66
C VAL A 557 22.43 0.86 -12.11
N PRO A 558 22.55 0.73 -10.78
CA PRO A 558 23.26 -0.41 -10.20
C PRO A 558 22.43 -1.69 -10.35
N TYR A 559 23.14 -2.82 -10.45
CA TYR A 559 22.51 -4.14 -10.53
C TYR A 559 22.85 -4.96 -9.28
N THR A 560 21.85 -5.67 -8.77
CA THR A 560 22.10 -6.65 -7.70
C THR A 560 22.95 -7.81 -8.25
N PRO A 561 23.63 -8.58 -7.37
CA PRO A 561 24.38 -9.76 -7.79
C PRO A 561 23.60 -10.76 -8.64
N LYS A 562 22.28 -10.88 -8.45
CA LYS A 562 21.39 -11.74 -9.27
C LYS A 562 20.70 -11.04 -10.45
N GLY A 563 21.04 -9.77 -10.72
CA GLY A 563 20.70 -9.09 -11.97
C GLY A 563 19.41 -8.27 -12.00
N LEU A 564 18.89 -7.86 -10.84
CA LEU A 564 17.84 -6.84 -10.75
C LEU A 564 18.46 -5.45 -10.98
N ALA A 565 17.89 -4.66 -11.88
CA ALA A 565 18.18 -3.24 -11.98
C ALA A 565 17.61 -2.51 -10.75
N TYR A 566 18.48 -2.15 -9.80
CA TYR A 566 18.10 -1.66 -8.48
C TYR A 566 18.17 -0.14 -8.43
N ARG A 567 17.03 0.55 -8.60
CA ARG A 567 17.03 2.01 -8.59
C ARG A 567 16.99 2.62 -7.20
N LEU A 568 16.08 2.13 -6.37
CA LEU A 568 15.78 2.65 -5.03
C LEU A 568 15.28 1.51 -4.15
N GLN A 569 15.51 1.60 -2.84
CA GLN A 569 15.02 0.60 -1.88
C GLN A 569 13.49 0.50 -1.82
N TRP A 570 12.81 1.64 -2.04
CA TRP A 570 11.36 1.73 -2.03
C TRP A 570 10.79 1.24 -3.36
N GLY A 571 10.18 0.06 -3.37
CA GLY A 571 9.61 -0.53 -4.58
C GLY A 571 10.66 -0.83 -5.65
N SER A 572 11.76 -1.50 -5.28
CA SER A 572 12.83 -1.88 -6.21
C SER A 572 12.29 -2.67 -7.40
N LEU A 573 11.39 -3.62 -7.15
CA LEU A 573 10.73 -4.40 -8.22
C LEU A 573 9.71 -3.60 -9.02
N ARG A 574 9.06 -2.59 -8.42
CA ARG A 574 8.18 -1.65 -9.15
C ARG A 574 8.98 -0.90 -10.20
N TYR A 575 10.12 -0.31 -9.83
CA TYR A 575 10.94 0.45 -10.77
C TYR A 575 11.48 -0.42 -11.91
N ALA A 576 12.03 -1.60 -11.58
CA ALA A 576 12.50 -2.53 -12.62
C ALA A 576 11.38 -2.99 -13.56
N SER A 577 10.18 -3.23 -13.02
CA SER A 577 9.01 -3.64 -13.80
C SER A 577 8.46 -2.50 -14.69
N ASN A 578 8.43 -1.27 -14.18
CA ASN A 578 8.02 -0.09 -14.95
C ASN A 578 8.96 0.17 -16.12
N MET A 579 10.28 0.03 -15.90
CA MET A 579 11.23 0.21 -16.98
C MET A 579 11.24 -0.98 -17.95
N ALA A 580 11.00 -2.20 -17.48
CA ALA A 580 10.76 -3.36 -18.35
C ALA A 580 9.54 -3.13 -19.26
N MET A 581 8.46 -2.57 -18.71
CA MET A 581 7.30 -2.15 -19.50
C MET A 581 7.69 -1.09 -20.53
N ALA A 582 8.40 -0.03 -20.15
CA ALA A 582 8.83 1.02 -21.07
C ALA A 582 9.72 0.46 -22.20
N ALA A 583 10.60 -0.50 -21.89
CA ALA A 583 11.44 -1.18 -22.88
C ALA A 583 10.61 -1.97 -23.88
N LEU A 584 9.57 -2.67 -23.40
CA LEU A 584 8.63 -3.38 -24.26
C LEU A 584 7.84 -2.40 -25.15
N MET A 585 7.37 -1.27 -24.62
CA MET A 585 6.68 -0.25 -25.42
C MET A 585 7.60 0.35 -26.49
N ALA A 586 8.86 0.63 -26.16
CA ALA A 586 9.87 1.08 -27.11
C ALA A 586 10.16 0.03 -28.20
N ALA A 587 10.22 -1.25 -27.82
CA ALA A 587 10.38 -2.36 -28.76
C ALA A 587 9.19 -2.48 -29.74
N GLU A 588 7.96 -2.25 -29.28
CA GLU A 588 6.76 -2.27 -30.13
C GLU A 588 6.78 -1.19 -31.21
N VAL A 589 7.42 -0.04 -30.95
CA VAL A 589 7.58 1.03 -31.93
C VAL A 589 8.85 0.90 -32.78
N GLY A 590 9.61 -0.20 -32.61
CA GLY A 590 10.74 -0.59 -33.45
C GLY A 590 12.12 -0.19 -32.93
N ILE A 591 12.24 0.23 -31.66
CA ILE A 591 13.53 0.57 -31.05
C ILE A 591 14.14 -0.69 -30.44
N HIS A 592 15.27 -1.14 -31.00
CA HIS A 592 16.09 -2.27 -30.52
C HIS A 592 15.28 -3.47 -29.99
N PRO A 593 14.32 -4.00 -30.79
CA PRO A 593 13.28 -4.86 -30.25
C PRO A 593 13.80 -6.13 -29.59
N ASP A 594 14.81 -6.79 -30.16
CA ASP A 594 15.33 -8.04 -29.58
C ASP A 594 16.06 -7.79 -28.26
N GLU A 595 16.85 -6.72 -28.16
CA GLU A 595 17.60 -6.36 -26.95
C GLU A 595 16.66 -5.94 -25.81
N TYR A 596 15.74 -5.02 -26.10
CA TYR A 596 14.84 -4.45 -25.10
C TYR A 596 13.85 -5.48 -24.56
N ARG A 597 13.35 -6.37 -25.44
CA ARG A 597 12.48 -7.49 -25.02
C ARG A 597 13.22 -8.48 -24.12
N HIS A 598 14.49 -8.79 -24.42
CA HIS A 598 15.30 -9.70 -23.61
C HIS A 598 15.58 -9.10 -22.23
N TRP A 599 16.02 -7.84 -22.17
CA TRP A 599 16.25 -7.18 -20.89
C TRP A 599 14.98 -7.11 -20.04
N ALA A 600 13.85 -6.69 -20.62
CA ALA A 600 12.56 -6.63 -19.94
C ALA A 600 12.13 -8.01 -19.40
N MET A 601 12.28 -9.07 -20.20
CA MET A 601 12.00 -10.44 -19.77
C MET A 601 12.82 -10.81 -18.54
N CYS A 602 14.12 -10.50 -18.50
CA CYS A 602 14.95 -10.84 -17.34
C CYS A 602 14.55 -10.08 -16.07
N GLN A 603 14.16 -8.80 -16.16
CA GLN A 603 13.67 -8.06 -15.00
C GLN A 603 12.36 -8.66 -14.45
N ILE A 604 11.43 -9.03 -15.34
CA ILE A 604 10.18 -9.70 -14.92
C ILE A 604 10.45 -11.10 -14.37
N HIS A 605 11.33 -11.89 -15.00
CA HIS A 605 11.70 -13.23 -14.51
C HIS A 605 12.39 -13.20 -13.16
N TYR A 606 13.15 -12.15 -12.85
CA TYR A 606 13.67 -11.92 -11.50
C TYR A 606 12.52 -11.87 -10.48
N ALA A 607 11.49 -11.05 -10.74
CA ALA A 607 10.31 -10.95 -9.87
C ALA A 607 9.53 -12.27 -9.78
N LEU A 608 9.50 -13.05 -10.86
CA LEU A 608 8.74 -14.29 -10.94
C LEU A 608 9.44 -15.50 -10.31
N GLY A 609 10.77 -15.57 -10.28
CA GLY A 609 11.43 -16.76 -9.71
C GLY A 609 12.92 -16.96 -9.95
N ASP A 610 13.58 -16.23 -10.84
CA ASP A 610 14.92 -16.60 -11.33
C ASP A 610 15.99 -16.63 -10.22
N THR A 611 15.73 -15.94 -9.12
CA THR A 611 16.60 -15.87 -7.95
C THR A 611 16.42 -17.01 -6.94
N GLY A 612 15.51 -17.94 -7.22
CA GLY A 612 15.16 -19.09 -6.38
C GLY A 612 13.85 -18.95 -5.60
N ARG A 613 13.21 -17.78 -5.66
CA ARG A 613 11.88 -17.49 -5.07
C ARG A 613 11.10 -16.50 -5.94
N SER A 614 9.77 -16.52 -5.82
CA SER A 614 8.90 -15.47 -6.38
C SER A 614 8.78 -14.30 -5.41
N PHE A 615 8.54 -13.10 -5.95
CA PHE A 615 8.16 -11.90 -5.22
C PHE A 615 6.69 -11.49 -5.49
N VAL A 616 5.91 -12.39 -6.08
CA VAL A 616 4.49 -12.19 -6.38
C VAL A 616 3.67 -13.09 -5.47
N VAL A 617 2.84 -12.50 -4.61
CA VAL A 617 2.05 -13.23 -3.61
C VAL A 617 1.17 -14.28 -4.30
N GLY A 618 1.23 -15.53 -3.83
CA GLY A 618 0.45 -16.65 -4.37
C GLY A 618 0.93 -17.19 -5.72
N PHE A 619 2.09 -16.78 -6.23
CA PHE A 619 2.67 -17.26 -7.49
C PHE A 619 4.04 -17.93 -7.30
N GLY A 620 4.33 -18.95 -8.11
CA GLY A 620 5.67 -19.53 -8.19
C GLY A 620 6.16 -20.22 -6.90
N LYS A 621 7.48 -20.28 -6.75
CA LYS A 621 8.15 -20.97 -5.64
C LYS A 621 8.39 -19.99 -4.49
N ASN A 622 8.01 -20.37 -3.27
CA ASN A 622 8.28 -19.59 -2.04
C ASN A 622 7.90 -18.09 -2.16
N PRO A 623 6.66 -17.75 -2.57
CA PRO A 623 6.21 -16.37 -2.64
C PRO A 623 6.12 -15.72 -1.25
N PRO A 624 6.06 -14.38 -1.17
CA PRO A 624 5.74 -13.68 0.07
C PRO A 624 4.38 -14.12 0.62
N VAL A 625 4.30 -14.28 1.93
CA VAL A 625 3.06 -14.66 2.64
C VAL A 625 2.65 -13.65 3.71
N SER A 626 3.49 -12.64 3.99
CA SER A 626 3.22 -11.60 4.98
C SER A 626 3.35 -10.19 4.39
N PRO A 627 2.67 -9.86 3.27
CA PRO A 627 2.70 -8.49 2.73
C PRO A 627 2.16 -7.49 3.76
N HIS A 628 2.71 -6.26 3.76
CA HIS A 628 2.27 -5.14 4.59
C HIS A 628 0.90 -4.65 4.10
N HIS A 629 -0.15 -5.39 4.40
CA HIS A 629 -1.48 -5.14 3.86
C HIS A 629 -2.59 -5.51 4.86
N ARG A 630 -3.29 -4.47 5.32
CA ARG A 630 -4.26 -4.52 6.44
C ARG A 630 -5.34 -5.57 6.23
N SER A 631 -6.13 -5.43 5.17
CA SER A 631 -7.31 -6.28 4.97
C SER A 631 -6.96 -7.77 4.84
N SER A 632 -5.85 -8.10 4.15
CA SER A 632 -5.43 -9.50 4.01
C SER A 632 -4.86 -10.12 5.29
N SER A 633 -4.34 -9.29 6.20
CA SER A 633 -3.78 -9.77 7.48
C SER A 633 -4.85 -10.13 8.51
N CYS A 634 -6.05 -9.56 8.37
CA CYS A 634 -7.11 -9.73 9.34
C CYS A 634 -7.61 -11.18 9.39
N PRO A 635 -7.98 -11.70 10.57
CA PRO A 635 -8.61 -13.01 10.67
C PRO A 635 -9.97 -13.01 9.97
N ASN A 636 -10.58 -14.18 9.80
CA ASN A 636 -11.97 -14.26 9.37
C ASN A 636 -12.93 -13.70 10.42
N LEU A 637 -14.08 -13.19 9.97
CA LEU A 637 -15.18 -12.85 10.87
C LEU A 637 -15.63 -14.09 11.66
N PRO A 638 -16.02 -13.94 12.95
CA PRO A 638 -16.34 -12.67 13.60
C PRO A 638 -15.23 -12.10 14.50
N VAL A 639 -14.00 -12.60 14.41
CA VAL A 639 -12.89 -12.12 15.23
C VAL A 639 -12.55 -10.67 14.88
N ARG A 640 -12.31 -9.82 15.88
CA ARG A 640 -11.91 -8.43 15.65
C ARG A 640 -10.49 -8.36 15.07
N CYS A 641 -10.25 -7.39 14.20
CA CYS A 641 -8.93 -7.07 13.65
C CYS A 641 -8.48 -5.72 14.21
N ASN A 642 -7.22 -5.63 14.64
CA ASN A 642 -6.63 -4.42 15.25
C ASN A 642 -5.10 -4.41 15.05
N MET A 643 -4.42 -3.42 15.65
CA MET A 643 -2.97 -3.22 15.53
C MET A 643 -2.12 -4.43 15.96
N ASN A 644 -2.62 -5.27 16.86
CA ASN A 644 -1.86 -6.44 17.30
C ASN A 644 -1.59 -7.44 16.15
N TYR A 645 -2.40 -7.42 15.08
CA TYR A 645 -2.20 -8.29 13.91
C TYR A 645 -1.06 -7.82 12.99
N LEU A 646 -0.68 -6.54 13.02
CA LEU A 646 0.50 -6.04 12.31
C LEU A 646 1.76 -6.78 12.76
N HIS A 647 1.89 -6.94 14.08
CA HIS A 647 3.10 -7.43 14.75
C HIS A 647 3.26 -8.96 14.77
N LEU A 648 2.33 -9.71 14.16
CA LEU A 648 2.40 -11.17 14.14
C LEU A 648 3.43 -11.68 13.13
N ASP A 649 4.18 -12.72 13.51
CA ASP A 649 5.12 -13.44 12.64
C ASP A 649 4.45 -14.51 11.77
N THR A 650 3.15 -14.75 11.98
CA THR A 650 2.36 -15.65 11.15
C THR A 650 2.11 -15.05 9.75
N PRO A 651 1.91 -15.89 8.72
CA PRO A 651 1.38 -15.45 7.42
C PRO A 651 0.10 -14.62 7.56
N ASN A 652 -0.19 -13.77 6.56
CA ASN A 652 -1.51 -13.13 6.45
C ASN A 652 -2.59 -14.21 6.32
N THR A 653 -3.77 -14.00 6.95
CA THR A 653 -4.92 -14.92 6.87
C THR A 653 -5.31 -15.19 5.43
N HIS A 654 -5.40 -14.11 4.66
CA HIS A 654 -5.87 -14.12 3.29
C HIS A 654 -4.68 -13.98 2.35
N MET A 655 -4.64 -14.81 1.33
CA MET A 655 -3.64 -14.71 0.29
C MET A 655 -3.97 -13.51 -0.61
N LEU A 656 -3.11 -12.49 -0.61
CA LEU A 656 -3.25 -11.29 -1.46
C LEU A 656 -2.77 -11.57 -2.89
N CYS A 657 -3.53 -12.41 -3.59
CA CYS A 657 -3.18 -12.93 -4.91
C CYS A 657 -2.65 -11.88 -5.87
N GLY A 658 -1.43 -12.10 -6.39
CA GLY A 658 -0.85 -11.31 -7.47
C GLY A 658 -0.17 -10.02 -7.06
N ALA A 659 -0.19 -9.64 -5.78
CA ALA A 659 0.53 -8.46 -5.32
C ALA A 659 2.04 -8.64 -5.53
N LEU A 660 2.65 -7.69 -6.24
CA LEU A 660 4.10 -7.56 -6.33
C LEU A 660 4.57 -6.81 -5.09
N VAL A 661 5.40 -7.46 -4.27
CA VAL A 661 5.98 -6.77 -3.10
C VAL A 661 7.08 -5.80 -3.53
N GLY A 662 7.45 -4.86 -2.67
CA GLY A 662 8.49 -3.86 -2.94
C GLY A 662 9.80 -4.46 -3.44
N GLY A 663 10.21 -5.60 -2.89
CA GLY A 663 11.31 -6.40 -3.40
C GLY A 663 12.51 -6.48 -2.48
N PRO A 664 13.62 -7.08 -2.95
CA PRO A 664 14.83 -7.23 -2.16
C PRO A 664 15.62 -5.92 -2.06
N ASP A 665 16.62 -5.92 -1.18
CA ASP A 665 17.69 -4.93 -1.10
C ASP A 665 18.68 -5.04 -2.27
N SER A 666 19.67 -4.15 -2.30
CA SER A 666 20.69 -4.05 -3.37
C SER A 666 21.60 -5.29 -3.49
N SER A 667 21.56 -6.20 -2.52
CA SER A 667 22.35 -7.45 -2.47
C SER A 667 21.47 -8.70 -2.56
N ASP A 668 20.25 -8.57 -3.08
CA ASP A 668 19.25 -9.65 -3.20
C ASP A 668 18.72 -10.18 -1.85
N GLY A 669 18.98 -9.46 -0.75
CA GLY A 669 18.46 -9.76 0.58
C GLY A 669 16.98 -9.41 0.69
N TYR A 670 16.19 -10.30 1.27
CA TYR A 670 14.75 -10.10 1.44
C TYR A 670 14.23 -10.86 2.65
N LYS A 671 13.53 -10.15 3.53
CA LYS A 671 12.87 -10.69 4.71
C LYS A 671 11.36 -10.52 4.59
N ASP A 672 10.66 -11.65 4.45
CA ASP A 672 9.19 -11.68 4.44
C ASP A 672 8.67 -11.41 5.85
N SER A 673 8.22 -10.17 6.07
CA SER A 673 7.79 -9.67 7.37
C SER A 673 6.76 -8.56 7.16
N ARG A 674 5.60 -8.68 7.81
CA ARG A 674 4.52 -7.69 7.69
C ARG A 674 4.95 -6.30 8.16
N GLU A 675 5.82 -6.22 9.15
CA GLU A 675 6.38 -4.94 9.62
C GLU A 675 7.41 -4.31 8.69
N ASN A 676 7.92 -5.06 7.70
CA ASN A 676 8.90 -4.54 6.75
C ASN A 676 8.18 -3.85 5.59
N TYR A 677 7.65 -2.66 5.84
CA TYR A 677 6.96 -1.80 4.87
C TYR A 677 7.88 -1.29 3.73
N VAL A 678 9.14 -1.73 3.64
CA VAL A 678 10.01 -1.45 2.49
C VAL A 678 9.98 -2.66 1.54
N ASN A 679 10.37 -3.83 2.02
CA ASN A 679 10.43 -5.02 1.16
C ASN A 679 9.05 -5.63 0.90
N ASN A 680 8.14 -5.54 1.87
CA ASN A 680 6.83 -6.18 1.87
C ASN A 680 5.66 -5.23 1.57
N GLU A 681 5.93 -3.96 1.27
CA GLU A 681 4.92 -3.05 0.75
C GLU A 681 4.31 -3.60 -0.54
N VAL A 682 3.04 -3.32 -0.75
CA VAL A 682 2.29 -3.65 -1.96
C VAL A 682 1.44 -2.44 -2.31
N ALA A 683 1.39 -2.05 -3.58
CA ALA A 683 0.64 -0.86 -4.00
C ALA A 683 0.09 -0.98 -5.42
N CYS A 684 -0.95 -0.21 -5.72
CA CYS A 684 -1.54 -0.17 -7.06
C CYS A 684 -0.51 0.17 -8.15
N ASP A 685 0.40 1.11 -7.86
CA ASP A 685 1.44 1.53 -8.79
C ASP A 685 2.55 0.47 -8.93
N TYR A 686 2.77 -0.38 -7.92
CA TYR A 686 3.76 -1.46 -7.98
C TYR A 686 3.37 -2.50 -9.04
N ASN A 687 2.07 -2.81 -9.11
CA ASN A 687 1.56 -3.79 -10.05
C ASN A 687 1.32 -3.23 -11.46
N ALA A 688 1.25 -1.92 -11.68
CA ALA A 688 0.75 -1.37 -12.95
C ALA A 688 1.71 -1.62 -14.11
N GLY A 689 2.97 -1.19 -13.98
CA GLY A 689 4.01 -1.48 -14.97
C GLY A 689 4.31 -2.98 -15.04
N PHE A 690 4.31 -3.68 -13.91
CA PHE A 690 4.48 -5.13 -13.85
C PHE A 690 3.43 -5.89 -14.67
N GLN A 691 2.15 -5.62 -14.46
CA GLN A 691 1.05 -6.26 -15.18
C GLN A 691 1.15 -5.96 -16.68
N THR A 692 1.46 -4.72 -17.05
CA THR A 692 1.64 -4.34 -18.45
C THR A 692 2.86 -5.02 -19.09
N ALA A 693 3.98 -5.15 -18.37
CA ALA A 693 5.16 -5.86 -18.86
C ALA A 693 4.88 -7.36 -19.04
N VAL A 694 4.19 -7.99 -18.09
CA VAL A 694 3.76 -9.40 -18.19
C VAL A 694 2.83 -9.58 -19.40
N ALA A 695 1.89 -8.65 -19.63
CA ALA A 695 1.03 -8.67 -20.82
C ALA A 695 1.86 -8.55 -22.10
N GLY A 696 2.87 -7.68 -22.13
CA GLY A 696 3.82 -7.57 -23.22
C GLY A 696 4.54 -8.88 -23.52
N LEU A 697 5.15 -9.51 -22.51
CA LEU A 697 5.81 -10.82 -22.67
C LEU A 697 4.84 -11.90 -23.13
N ARG A 698 3.61 -11.90 -22.60
CA ARG A 698 2.58 -12.85 -23.01
C ARG A 698 2.13 -12.64 -24.46
N SER A 699 2.01 -11.39 -24.92
CA SER A 699 1.73 -11.03 -26.31
C SER A 699 2.86 -11.49 -27.23
N LEU A 700 4.12 -11.36 -26.81
CA LEU A 700 5.25 -11.86 -27.58
C LEU A 700 5.18 -13.38 -27.79
N LEU A 701 4.69 -14.15 -26.80
CA LEU A 701 4.45 -15.59 -26.97
C LEU A 701 3.36 -15.87 -28.02
N VAL A 702 2.27 -15.08 -28.04
CA VAL A 702 1.22 -15.18 -29.08
C VAL A 702 1.81 -14.93 -30.46
N ARG A 703 2.69 -13.93 -30.57
CA ARG A 703 3.27 -13.46 -31.84
C ARG A 703 4.55 -14.20 -32.26
N HIS A 704 4.99 -15.21 -31.51
CA HIS A 704 6.25 -15.93 -31.73
C HIS A 704 7.50 -15.02 -31.73
N LEU A 705 7.47 -13.97 -30.90
CA LEU A 705 8.55 -12.98 -30.76
C LEU A 705 9.22 -13.01 -29.39
N HIS A 706 8.81 -13.92 -28.50
CA HIS A 706 9.35 -13.99 -27.14
C HIS A 706 10.82 -14.44 -27.16
N PRO A 707 11.71 -13.86 -26.32
CA PRO A 707 13.12 -14.25 -26.32
C PRO A 707 13.35 -15.74 -26.07
N GLU A 708 12.53 -16.40 -25.24
CA GLU A 708 12.56 -17.86 -25.05
C GLU A 708 12.32 -18.66 -26.34
N GLN A 709 11.47 -18.15 -27.24
CA GLN A 709 11.17 -18.80 -28.52
C GLN A 709 12.24 -18.52 -29.58
N LYS A 710 13.08 -17.49 -29.37
CA LYS A 710 14.17 -17.09 -30.27
C LYS A 710 15.56 -17.58 -29.84
N GLY A 711 15.67 -18.29 -28.71
CA GLY A 711 16.95 -18.75 -28.15
C GLY A 711 17.72 -17.70 -27.32
N GLY A 712 17.13 -16.53 -27.06
CA GLY A 712 17.66 -15.47 -26.20
C GLY A 712 17.10 -15.50 -24.78
N ALA A 713 17.02 -16.70 -24.17
CA ALA A 713 16.29 -16.93 -22.91
C ALA A 713 17.13 -16.69 -21.63
N THR A 714 18.43 -16.46 -21.76
CA THR A 714 19.36 -16.53 -20.64
C THR A 714 19.29 -15.27 -19.78
N CYS A 715 19.08 -15.45 -18.48
CA CYS A 715 19.14 -14.40 -17.47
C CYS A 715 20.19 -14.76 -16.39
N PRO A 716 20.80 -13.77 -15.69
CA PRO A 716 20.56 -12.34 -15.82
C PRO A 716 21.04 -11.75 -17.14
N TYR A 717 20.44 -10.64 -17.55
CA TYR A 717 20.86 -9.94 -18.76
C TYR A 717 22.23 -9.30 -18.53
N HIS A 718 23.21 -9.65 -19.36
CA HIS A 718 24.60 -9.18 -19.20
C HIS A 718 25.00 -8.06 -20.16
N GLY A 719 24.13 -7.69 -21.11
CA GLY A 719 24.43 -6.69 -22.16
C GLY A 719 25.68 -7.00 -23.00
N ARG A 720 25.91 -6.23 -24.07
CA ARG A 720 27.27 -5.93 -24.53
C ARG A 720 27.56 -4.52 -24.06
N ALA A 721 28.71 -4.29 -23.42
CA ALA A 721 29.18 -2.92 -23.24
C ALA A 721 29.20 -2.23 -24.63
N PRO A 722 28.70 -0.99 -24.74
CA PRO A 722 28.60 -0.30 -26.01
C PRO A 722 29.95 -0.19 -26.75
#